data_AF-A0AAE4A6X0-F1
#
_entry.id   AF-A0AAE4A6X0-F1
#
_cell.length_a   1.000
_cell.length_b   1.000
_cell.length_c   1.000
_cell.angle_alpha   90.00
_cell.angle_beta   90.00
_cell.angle_gamma   90.00
#
_symmetry.space_group_name_H-M   'P 1'
#
loop_
_entity.id
_entity.type
_entity.pdbx_description
1 polymer ?
#
loop_
_entity_poly.entity_id
_entity_poly.type
_entity_poly.pdbx_seq_one_letter_code
_entity_poly.pdbx_strand_id
1 'polypeptide(L)'
;MGSDGGSGLFWGIVVSTAVAVGFGVSLLAGYLIGHFTGHDKTTTVTVTAPVRPNDTNPETAAEAANSPINPAPAFTSAELAALPRENWLTNGGSTYNQRYSPLTQVTDRNVSQLRGLWEARFDRSGTAAKYSGEATPIVYDGVIYTVTGNDDVFANRVSDGRRLWKYESNIPQDIDTICCGWTSRGVAIGAGQVYVGQLDGRLVALDQATGTVNWSYSVGDWRDGETLTNAPLYYNGRVYTGVSGGEYGIRGRLTAVDAQTGKLDWRWWAIPAPGEEGSDTWPSNDAWRNGGAPIWQTPAVDPELNTMYLSTGNVAPDLNGKNRRGDNLYGASIVALDPATGKVKWHFQAVRHDIWDYDMPSPVVLWDAEIDGREVKGLSEPAKTGWLYMLDRETGRPLHGIRDMPVTQDKEIQETADTQPIPDYPPFAPHEIRPEEIQTIQAILDAQTRGRRRVTVQAARSIYEPYTNIPKVIKPGPSGGTNWPPSSFNRTTNMVYICGADTFAGYLTEGPTRPVVGRQYLSSVFTLQGFGTYPGLLVAQDVTTGEIAWTRRFTGRNDACYSGTTTTAGNLVFVGRNNGELQAFNASTGEQLWRFQTGAGANSTPAIFEYRGRQMIAFYAAGNSLAGTSHGDSLWLFSLDGKIGPVAPGAAARAIEHAGEAGQVETERTTVQPSNDRDRTTESSENSAGGAAANGAQVFSDNCSVCHGADARGGNGGPDLTTIPSARDMAAVQRQVENGGGGMPAFRGTLSADEIRAVSTYVTTLVR
;
A
#
# COMPACT_ATOMS: atom_id res chain seq x y z
N MET A 1 50.31 -15.07 53.85
CA MET A 1 50.78 -13.77 53.32
C MET A 1 49.58 -13.21 52.57
N GLY A 2 48.70 -12.35 53.11
CA GLY A 2 48.89 -11.31 54.12
C GLY A 2 49.33 -10.01 53.44
N SER A 3 48.66 -8.87 53.58
CA SER A 3 47.42 -8.53 54.33
C SER A 3 46.88 -7.16 53.88
N ASP A 4 45.66 -6.81 54.30
CA ASP A 4 44.95 -5.56 53.97
C ASP A 4 45.60 -4.25 54.47
N GLY A 5 45.07 -3.12 53.96
CA GLY A 5 45.11 -1.81 54.62
C GLY A 5 44.95 -0.64 53.63
N GLY A 6 43.99 0.28 53.75
CA GLY A 6 42.85 0.38 54.67
C GLY A 6 42.13 1.75 54.56
N SER A 7 40.93 1.87 55.14
CA SER A 7 40.23 3.09 55.66
C SER A 7 40.39 4.48 54.99
N GLY A 8 39.37 5.31 54.74
CA GLY A 8 37.93 5.24 55.06
C GLY A 8 37.37 6.58 55.61
N LEU A 9 36.07 6.87 55.39
CA LEU A 9 35.18 7.79 56.17
C LEU A 9 35.56 9.30 56.29
N PHE A 10 34.67 10.32 56.36
CA PHE A 10 33.20 10.50 56.26
C PHE A 10 32.85 12.03 56.16
N TRP A 11 31.56 12.39 56.02
CA TRP A 11 30.94 13.74 56.13
C TRP A 11 31.33 14.81 55.07
N GLY A 12 30.47 15.76 54.67
CA GLY A 12 29.05 15.97 55.00
C GLY A 12 28.41 17.18 54.28
N ILE A 13 27.21 16.96 53.73
CA ILE A 13 26.10 17.85 53.29
C ILE A 13 26.16 19.35 53.73
N VAL A 14 25.76 20.29 52.83
CA VAL A 14 24.71 21.36 53.04
C VAL A 14 24.73 22.46 51.94
N VAL A 15 23.63 22.55 51.14
CA VAL A 15 22.83 23.76 50.72
C VAL A 15 23.55 24.99 50.09
N SER A 16 23.03 25.76 49.10
CA SER A 16 21.93 25.68 48.09
C SER A 16 22.01 26.94 47.19
N THR A 17 21.08 27.09 46.22
CA THR A 17 20.65 28.32 45.49
C THR A 17 21.62 29.01 44.51
N ALA A 18 21.18 29.79 43.50
CA ALA A 18 20.03 29.78 42.55
C ALA A 18 20.09 31.06 41.66
N VAL A 19 19.36 31.10 40.53
CA VAL A 19 19.09 32.29 39.65
C VAL A 19 20.30 32.79 38.82
N ALA A 20 20.33 33.05 37.49
CA ALA A 20 19.43 33.14 36.32
C ALA A 20 19.38 34.57 35.66
N VAL A 21 19.03 34.63 34.36
CA VAL A 21 18.83 35.83 33.47
C VAL A 21 20.14 36.46 32.91
N GLY A 22 20.25 36.91 31.64
CA GLY A 22 19.30 36.99 30.51
C GLY A 22 19.92 37.44 29.15
N PHE A 23 19.06 37.61 28.13
CA PHE A 23 19.34 37.79 26.66
C PHE A 23 19.73 39.22 26.17
N GLY A 24 20.25 39.35 24.93
CA GLY A 24 20.16 40.62 24.15
C GLY A 24 20.90 40.72 22.78
N VAL A 25 20.16 41.00 21.70
CA VAL A 25 20.49 41.23 20.24
C VAL A 25 21.45 42.43 19.92
N SER A 26 22.00 42.72 18.71
CA SER A 26 21.61 42.37 17.29
C SER A 26 22.68 42.55 16.15
N LEU A 27 22.36 41.93 15.00
CA LEU A 27 22.62 42.16 13.54
C LEU A 27 23.25 43.47 12.97
N LEU A 28 24.07 43.39 11.88
CA LEU A 28 23.68 43.68 10.45
C LEU A 28 24.81 43.53 9.36
N ALA A 29 24.43 43.02 8.17
CA ALA A 29 24.89 43.29 6.77
C ALA A 29 26.37 43.17 6.29
N GLY A 30 26.59 42.38 5.21
CA GLY A 30 27.86 42.24 4.47
C GLY A 30 27.91 42.91 3.07
N TYR A 31 29.00 42.68 2.30
CA TYR A 31 29.10 42.80 0.82
C TYR A 31 30.43 42.20 0.28
N LEU A 32 30.47 41.84 -1.01
CA LEU A 32 31.63 41.41 -1.87
C LEU A 32 32.12 39.93 -1.89
N ILE A 33 31.55 39.17 -2.85
CA ILE A 33 32.21 38.50 -4.02
C ILE A 33 33.59 37.81 -3.83
N GLY A 34 33.67 36.52 -4.23
CA GLY A 34 34.92 35.96 -4.80
C GLY A 34 35.11 34.45 -4.73
N HIS A 35 34.60 33.70 -5.72
CA HIS A 35 34.98 32.33 -6.16
C HIS A 35 35.43 31.27 -5.12
N PHE A 36 34.76 30.10 -5.10
CA PHE A 36 35.42 28.82 -5.45
C PHE A 36 34.38 27.74 -5.82
N THR A 37 34.84 26.75 -6.59
CA THR A 37 34.06 25.63 -7.14
C THR A 37 33.89 24.49 -6.15
N GLY A 38 32.69 23.89 -6.09
CA GLY A 38 32.45 22.62 -5.39
C GLY A 38 31.04 22.54 -4.80
N HIS A 39 30.10 21.90 -5.51
CA HIS A 39 28.75 21.66 -4.99
C HIS A 39 28.70 20.41 -4.10
N ASP A 40 29.26 20.51 -2.89
CA ASP A 40 28.77 19.70 -1.78
C ASP A 40 27.41 20.25 -1.36
N LYS A 41 26.33 19.49 -1.63
CA LYS A 41 25.01 19.78 -1.05
C LYS A 41 25.02 19.36 0.42
N THR A 42 25.52 20.23 1.27
CA THR A 42 25.36 20.11 2.73
C THR A 42 23.88 20.34 3.06
N THR A 43 23.11 19.26 3.20
CA THR A 43 21.73 19.33 3.68
C THR A 43 21.72 19.86 5.10
N THR A 44 21.27 21.10 5.27
CA THR A 44 21.08 21.68 6.61
C THR A 44 19.83 21.05 7.22
N VAL A 45 20.03 19.97 7.99
CA VAL A 45 18.97 19.40 8.82
C VAL A 45 18.70 20.38 9.96
N THR A 46 17.59 21.12 9.86
CA THR A 46 17.04 21.86 10.98
C THR A 46 16.52 20.84 12.01
N VAL A 47 17.38 20.48 12.97
CA VAL A 47 16.95 19.73 14.15
C VAL A 47 16.08 20.67 14.99
N THR A 48 14.77 20.62 14.77
CA THR A 48 13.81 21.18 15.72
C THR A 48 14.04 20.49 17.05
N ALA A 49 14.34 21.27 18.10
CA ALA A 49 14.55 20.70 19.43
C ALA A 49 13.29 19.94 19.89
N PRO A 50 13.44 18.84 20.66
CA PRO A 50 12.29 18.12 21.17
C PRO A 50 11.41 19.06 22.01
N VAL A 51 10.13 19.14 21.66
CA VAL A 51 9.12 19.83 22.47
C VAL A 51 9.14 19.22 23.86
N ARG A 52 9.27 20.07 24.89
CA ARG A 52 9.30 19.59 26.27
C ARG A 52 7.88 19.15 26.67
N PRO A 53 7.69 18.16 27.55
CA PRO A 53 6.37 17.65 27.93
C PRO A 53 5.38 18.63 28.57
N ASN A 54 5.72 19.92 28.71
CA ASN A 54 4.93 20.95 29.38
C ASN A 54 4.63 22.19 28.51
N ASP A 55 5.08 22.23 27.25
CA ASP A 55 4.77 23.36 26.34
C ASP A 55 3.44 23.13 25.58
N THR A 56 2.40 22.67 26.29
CA THR A 56 1.03 22.61 25.77
C THR A 56 0.49 24.03 25.60
N ASN A 57 0.20 24.44 24.37
CA ASN A 57 -0.45 25.73 24.09
C ASN A 57 -1.77 25.81 24.91
N PRO A 58 -2.04 26.88 25.69
CA PRO A 58 -3.22 26.95 26.55
C PRO A 58 -4.56 26.69 25.83
N GLU A 59 -4.64 27.02 24.54
CA GLU A 59 -5.81 26.70 23.70
C GLU A 59 -5.98 25.18 23.51
N THR A 60 -4.91 24.44 23.16
CA THR A 60 -4.97 22.97 23.00
C THR A 60 -5.35 22.24 24.30
N ALA A 61 -4.91 22.75 25.45
CA ALA A 61 -5.31 22.20 26.75
C ALA A 61 -6.79 22.48 27.07
N ALA A 62 -7.33 23.61 26.65
CA ALA A 62 -8.74 23.96 26.81
C ALA A 62 -9.66 23.19 25.84
N GLU A 63 -9.20 22.90 24.63
CA GLU A 63 -9.90 22.04 23.66
C GLU A 63 -9.94 20.59 24.12
N ALA A 64 -8.81 20.04 24.60
CA ALA A 64 -8.75 18.69 25.17
C ALA A 64 -9.72 18.52 26.36
N ALA A 65 -9.82 19.54 27.23
CA ALA A 65 -10.72 19.52 28.39
C ALA A 65 -12.24 19.52 28.03
N ASN A 66 -12.59 19.86 26.79
CA ASN A 66 -13.96 19.82 26.27
C ASN A 66 -14.16 18.77 25.16
N SER A 67 -13.13 17.97 24.85
CA SER A 67 -13.23 16.98 23.77
C SER A 67 -14.20 15.85 24.15
N PRO A 68 -15.12 15.44 23.26
CA PRO A 68 -16.01 14.31 23.50
C PRO A 68 -15.33 12.94 23.27
N ILE A 69 -14.01 12.92 23.14
CA ILE A 69 -13.19 11.72 22.91
C ILE A 69 -12.52 11.34 24.23
N ASN A 70 -12.75 10.12 24.70
CA ASN A 70 -11.95 9.54 25.77
C ASN A 70 -10.65 8.98 25.14
N PRO A 71 -9.45 9.45 25.56
CA PRO A 71 -8.19 8.94 25.02
C PRO A 71 -8.00 7.46 25.35
N ALA A 72 -7.35 6.72 24.45
CA ALA A 72 -7.01 5.32 24.65
C ALA A 72 -5.93 5.17 25.73
N PRO A 73 -6.00 4.16 26.60
CA PRO A 73 -4.90 3.84 27.50
C PRO A 73 -3.67 3.36 26.71
N ALA A 74 -2.53 3.23 27.39
CA ALA A 74 -1.48 2.36 26.90
C ALA A 74 -1.98 0.90 27.04
N PHE A 75 -2.58 0.37 25.96
CA PHE A 75 -3.16 -0.98 25.97
C PHE A 75 -2.15 -2.05 26.37
N THR A 76 -2.63 -3.03 27.14
CA THR A 76 -1.92 -4.27 27.41
C THR A 76 -1.87 -5.14 26.16
N SER A 77 -0.90 -6.05 26.09
CA SER A 77 -0.80 -7.04 25.01
C SER A 77 -2.03 -7.95 24.92
N ALA A 78 -2.67 -8.25 26.06
CA ALA A 78 -3.90 -9.04 26.13
C ALA A 78 -5.11 -8.33 25.51
N GLU A 79 -5.29 -7.03 25.78
CA GLU A 79 -6.36 -6.23 25.15
C GLU A 79 -6.17 -6.12 23.64
N LEU A 80 -4.93 -5.97 23.17
CA LEU A 80 -4.60 -5.88 21.75
C LEU A 80 -4.75 -7.22 21.00
N ALA A 81 -4.54 -8.36 21.68
CA ALA A 81 -4.71 -9.70 21.11
C ALA A 81 -6.17 -10.22 21.19
N ALA A 82 -6.98 -9.67 22.10
CA ALA A 82 -8.38 -10.06 22.27
C ALA A 82 -9.21 -9.83 20.99
N LEU A 83 -10.23 -10.67 20.80
CA LEU A 83 -11.12 -10.55 19.65
C LEU A 83 -11.96 -9.26 19.72
N PRO A 84 -12.09 -8.51 18.60
CA PRO A 84 -12.76 -7.22 18.58
C PRO A 84 -14.26 -7.38 18.89
N ARG A 85 -14.71 -6.78 19.99
CA ARG A 85 -16.11 -6.74 20.40
C ARG A 85 -16.66 -5.34 20.29
N GLU A 86 -16.56 -4.53 21.35
CA GLU A 86 -17.06 -3.16 21.39
C GLU A 86 -16.13 -2.19 20.63
N ASN A 87 -14.83 -2.55 20.56
CA ASN A 87 -13.79 -1.82 19.86
C ASN A 87 -13.16 -2.66 18.75
N TRP A 88 -12.58 -1.98 17.75
CA TRP A 88 -11.74 -2.54 16.69
C TRP A 88 -10.37 -1.87 16.78
N LEU A 89 -9.51 -2.38 17.67
CA LEU A 89 -8.36 -1.65 18.21
C LEU A 89 -7.17 -1.55 17.25
N THR A 90 -7.03 -2.50 16.33
CA THR A 90 -5.90 -2.57 15.39
C THR A 90 -6.43 -2.67 13.96
N ASN A 91 -5.54 -2.47 12.98
CA ASN A 91 -5.87 -2.62 11.56
C ASN A 91 -6.52 -3.98 11.22
N GLY A 92 -6.15 -5.05 11.92
CA GLY A 92 -6.72 -6.40 11.76
C GLY A 92 -7.74 -6.82 12.82
N GLY A 93 -8.27 -5.88 13.60
CA GLY A 93 -9.18 -6.13 14.72
C GLY A 93 -8.46 -6.51 16.01
N SER A 94 -7.49 -7.42 15.93
CA SER A 94 -6.53 -7.77 16.98
C SER A 94 -5.11 -7.92 16.41
N THR A 95 -4.09 -8.04 17.26
CA THR A 95 -2.70 -8.29 16.82
C THR A 95 -2.53 -9.60 16.06
N TYR A 96 -3.51 -10.50 16.08
CA TYR A 96 -3.47 -11.74 15.28
C TYR A 96 -3.89 -11.50 13.82
N ASN A 97 -4.29 -10.27 13.46
CA ASN A 97 -4.74 -9.87 12.12
C ASN A 97 -5.98 -10.62 11.58
N GLN A 98 -6.67 -11.39 12.42
CA GLN A 98 -7.72 -12.34 12.02
C GLN A 98 -8.91 -11.73 11.29
N ARG A 99 -9.21 -10.45 11.49
CA ARG A 99 -10.40 -9.77 10.93
C ARG A 99 -11.67 -10.59 11.19
N TYR A 100 -11.75 -11.14 12.40
CA TYR A 100 -12.83 -11.97 12.90
C TYR A 100 -13.60 -11.23 13.98
N SER A 101 -14.91 -11.03 13.78
CA SER A 101 -15.80 -10.53 14.82
C SER A 101 -16.54 -11.69 15.51
N PRO A 102 -16.48 -11.83 16.84
CA PRO A 102 -17.22 -12.84 17.60
C PRO A 102 -18.72 -12.47 17.74
N LEU A 103 -19.19 -11.41 17.09
CA LEU A 103 -20.56 -10.91 17.18
C LEU A 103 -21.52 -11.67 16.25
N THR A 104 -22.72 -11.96 16.77
CA THR A 104 -23.74 -12.81 16.15
C THR A 104 -25.12 -12.16 16.07
N GLN A 105 -25.23 -10.83 16.16
CA GLN A 105 -26.50 -10.13 15.98
C GLN A 105 -26.86 -10.03 14.49
N VAL A 106 -25.85 -9.82 13.64
CA VAL A 106 -25.92 -9.98 12.18
C VAL A 106 -25.42 -11.38 11.82
N THR A 107 -26.24 -12.12 11.09
CA THR A 107 -26.04 -13.53 10.73
C THR A 107 -26.50 -13.82 9.31
N ASP A 108 -26.14 -14.98 8.78
CA ASP A 108 -26.67 -15.52 7.52
C ASP A 108 -28.22 -15.48 7.42
N ARG A 109 -28.94 -15.57 8.54
CA ARG A 109 -30.42 -15.52 8.58
C ARG A 109 -31.03 -14.12 8.45
N ASN A 110 -30.30 -13.05 8.77
CA ASN A 110 -30.85 -11.68 8.85
C ASN A 110 -30.02 -10.58 8.18
N VAL A 111 -28.84 -10.90 7.62
CA VAL A 111 -27.99 -9.91 6.91
C VAL A 111 -28.70 -9.21 5.75
N SER A 112 -29.71 -9.84 5.14
CA SER A 112 -30.57 -9.23 4.11
C SER A 112 -31.30 -7.95 4.59
N GLN A 113 -31.45 -7.77 5.89
CA GLN A 113 -32.06 -6.59 6.53
C GLN A 113 -31.06 -5.43 6.74
N LEU A 114 -29.75 -5.67 6.60
CA LEU A 114 -28.70 -4.68 6.86
C LEU A 114 -28.83 -3.46 5.93
N ARG A 115 -28.78 -2.25 6.48
CA ARG A 115 -28.91 -0.97 5.75
C ARG A 115 -27.94 0.07 6.31
N GLY A 116 -27.71 1.15 5.57
CA GLY A 116 -26.91 2.26 6.06
C GLY A 116 -27.61 2.96 7.24
N LEU A 117 -26.88 3.23 8.30
CA LEU A 117 -27.31 4.04 9.44
C LEU A 117 -26.99 5.52 9.18
N TRP A 118 -25.78 5.81 8.71
CA TRP A 118 -25.33 7.11 8.23
C TRP A 118 -24.20 6.97 7.20
N GLU A 119 -23.96 8.04 6.43
CA GLU A 119 -22.79 8.25 5.58
C GLU A 119 -22.09 9.55 6.03
N ALA A 120 -20.77 9.53 6.16
CA ALA A 120 -19.94 10.71 6.39
C ALA A 120 -19.00 10.95 5.21
N ARG A 121 -18.66 12.22 4.99
CA ARG A 121 -17.79 12.71 3.90
C ARG A 121 -16.48 13.26 4.46
N PHE A 122 -15.41 13.19 3.68
CA PHE A 122 -14.05 13.61 4.05
C PHE A 122 -13.57 14.83 3.24
N ASP A 123 -14.50 15.74 2.92
CA ASP A 123 -14.24 17.00 2.21
C ASP A 123 -13.47 16.82 0.89
N ARG A 124 -13.74 15.71 0.18
CA ARG A 124 -13.04 15.31 -1.05
C ARG A 124 -11.56 14.95 -0.89
N SER A 125 -11.05 14.83 0.33
CA SER A 125 -9.72 14.25 0.57
C SER A 125 -9.65 12.83 0.00
N GLY A 126 -8.60 12.55 -0.78
CA GLY A 126 -8.40 11.25 -1.43
C GLY A 126 -9.28 10.97 -2.68
N THR A 127 -9.96 11.96 -3.26
CA THR A 127 -10.91 11.71 -4.38
C THR A 127 -10.35 11.80 -5.80
N ALA A 128 -9.19 12.42 -6.01
CA ALA A 128 -8.55 12.47 -7.33
C ALA A 128 -8.01 11.10 -7.75
N ALA A 129 -7.94 10.83 -9.06
CA ALA A 129 -7.61 9.50 -9.61
C ALA A 129 -6.22 8.93 -9.26
N LYS A 130 -5.33 9.71 -8.63
CA LYS A 130 -4.03 9.23 -8.12
C LYS A 130 -4.14 8.49 -6.77
N TYR A 131 -5.25 8.62 -6.06
CA TYR A 131 -5.43 8.13 -4.70
C TYR A 131 -6.05 6.73 -4.62
N SER A 132 -5.88 6.06 -3.48
CA SER A 132 -6.53 4.77 -3.20
C SER A 132 -6.99 4.69 -1.75
N GLY A 133 -8.27 4.39 -1.54
CA GLY A 133 -8.87 4.16 -0.22
C GLY A 133 -8.76 2.72 0.23
N GLU A 134 -7.58 2.31 0.67
CA GLU A 134 -7.31 0.96 1.23
C GLU A 134 -7.54 0.91 2.75
N ALA A 135 -7.81 2.06 3.39
CA ALA A 135 -7.83 2.20 4.84
C ALA A 135 -8.92 1.37 5.54
N THR A 136 -8.51 0.50 6.46
CA THR A 136 -9.42 -0.12 7.44
C THR A 136 -9.75 0.91 8.53
N PRO A 137 -11.03 1.26 8.77
CA PRO A 137 -11.39 2.10 9.90
C PRO A 137 -11.09 1.40 11.22
N ILE A 138 -10.44 2.08 12.17
CA ILE A 138 -10.29 1.56 13.55
C ILE A 138 -11.31 2.23 14.47
N VAL A 139 -11.72 1.55 15.54
CA VAL A 139 -12.80 2.02 16.41
C VAL A 139 -12.42 1.89 17.87
N TYR A 140 -12.50 3.00 18.60
CA TYR A 140 -12.30 3.04 20.05
C TYR A 140 -13.33 3.96 20.71
N ASP A 141 -14.02 3.43 21.72
CA ASP A 141 -14.98 4.12 22.59
C ASP A 141 -15.95 5.08 21.87
N GLY A 142 -16.64 4.55 20.85
CA GLY A 142 -17.64 5.30 20.09
C GLY A 142 -17.06 6.31 19.09
N VAL A 143 -15.76 6.27 18.80
CA VAL A 143 -15.08 7.05 17.76
C VAL A 143 -14.43 6.14 16.72
N ILE A 144 -14.64 6.45 15.44
CA ILE A 144 -14.01 5.81 14.28
C ILE A 144 -12.87 6.72 13.80
N TYR A 145 -11.70 6.16 13.54
CA TYR A 145 -10.57 6.86 12.95
C TYR A 145 -10.26 6.24 11.57
N THR A 146 -10.20 7.09 10.55
CA THR A 146 -9.93 6.69 9.16
C THR A 146 -8.95 7.67 8.52
N VAL A 147 -8.05 7.15 7.68
CA VAL A 147 -7.10 7.92 6.87
C VAL A 147 -7.47 7.81 5.40
N THR A 148 -7.23 8.86 4.61
CA THR A 148 -7.47 8.87 3.16
C THR A 148 -6.19 8.56 2.38
N GLY A 149 -6.28 8.42 1.05
CA GLY A 149 -5.07 8.33 0.20
C GLY A 149 -4.20 9.59 0.19
N ASN A 150 -4.64 10.70 0.79
CA ASN A 150 -3.86 11.93 0.96
C ASN A 150 -3.21 12.02 2.37
N ASP A 151 -3.23 10.94 3.15
CA ASP A 151 -2.76 10.86 4.54
C ASP A 151 -3.48 11.80 5.54
N ASP A 152 -4.60 12.41 5.12
CA ASP A 152 -5.47 13.17 6.02
C ASP A 152 -6.22 12.20 6.94
N VAL A 153 -6.23 12.48 8.24
CA VAL A 153 -6.85 11.60 9.26
C VAL A 153 -8.12 12.26 9.80
N PHE A 154 -9.19 11.48 9.90
CA PHE A 154 -10.50 11.92 10.34
C PHE A 154 -10.95 11.11 11.55
N ALA A 155 -11.44 11.80 12.59
CA ALA A 155 -12.15 11.19 13.71
C ALA A 155 -13.66 11.46 13.59
N ASN A 156 -14.48 10.42 13.57
CA ASN A 156 -15.93 10.49 13.42
C ASN A 156 -16.65 9.76 14.54
N ARG A 157 -17.71 10.36 15.08
CA ARG A 157 -18.52 9.76 16.14
C ARG A 157 -19.44 8.66 15.59
N VAL A 158 -19.44 7.49 16.23
CA VAL A 158 -20.25 6.33 15.83
C VAL A 158 -21.77 6.61 15.85
N SER A 159 -22.27 7.46 16.76
CA SER A 159 -23.72 7.64 16.94
C SER A 159 -24.43 8.36 15.79
N ASP A 160 -23.74 9.23 15.07
CA ASP A 160 -24.33 10.19 14.12
C ASP A 160 -23.42 10.49 12.91
N GLY A 161 -22.23 9.89 12.82
CA GLY A 161 -21.24 10.15 11.78
C GLY A 161 -20.54 11.50 11.90
N ARG A 162 -20.85 12.30 12.93
CA ARG A 162 -20.34 13.67 13.06
C ARG A 162 -18.82 13.64 13.23
N ARG A 163 -18.12 14.38 12.37
CA ARG A 163 -16.69 14.61 12.53
C ARG A 163 -16.41 15.31 13.86
N LEU A 164 -15.37 14.88 14.54
CA LEU A 164 -14.89 15.43 15.81
C LEU A 164 -13.66 16.31 15.57
N TRP A 165 -12.71 15.83 14.78
CA TRP A 165 -11.58 16.59 14.25
C TRP A 165 -11.14 16.07 12.87
N LYS A 166 -10.32 16.86 12.17
CA LYS A 166 -9.59 16.50 10.96
C LYS A 166 -8.12 16.91 11.15
N TYR A 167 -7.20 16.01 10.83
CA TYR A 167 -5.79 16.33 10.61
C TYR A 167 -5.53 16.40 9.11
N GLU A 168 -4.88 17.48 8.66
CA GLU A 168 -4.44 17.65 7.28
C GLU A 168 -2.95 17.38 7.16
N SER A 169 -2.59 16.40 6.35
CA SER A 169 -1.21 15.91 6.22
C SER A 169 -0.29 16.98 5.65
N ASN A 170 -0.80 17.77 4.70
CA ASN A 170 -0.05 18.75 3.91
C ASN A 170 1.21 18.16 3.24
N ILE A 171 1.20 16.87 2.93
CA ILE A 171 2.30 16.20 2.21
C ILE A 171 2.54 16.88 0.86
N PRO A 172 3.81 16.95 0.39
CA PRO A 172 4.14 17.49 -0.93
C PRO A 172 3.32 16.80 -2.00
N GLN A 173 2.63 17.55 -2.86
CA GLN A 173 1.68 16.99 -3.83
C GLN A 173 2.35 16.46 -5.11
N ASP A 174 3.67 16.63 -5.20
CA ASP A 174 4.59 16.31 -6.29
C ASP A 174 5.36 14.98 -6.11
N ILE A 175 5.04 14.18 -5.08
CA ILE A 175 5.66 12.85 -4.87
C ILE A 175 5.39 11.94 -6.09
N ASP A 176 6.46 11.55 -6.78
CA ASP A 176 6.42 10.73 -8.01
C ASP A 176 6.98 9.30 -7.81
N THR A 177 7.43 8.96 -6.60
CA THR A 177 8.09 7.69 -6.26
C THR A 177 7.16 6.63 -5.65
N ILE A 178 5.88 6.63 -6.04
CA ILE A 178 4.86 5.70 -5.54
C ILE A 178 4.44 4.74 -6.66
N CYS A 179 4.63 3.43 -6.47
CA CYS A 179 4.35 2.42 -7.50
C CYS A 179 2.87 2.31 -7.89
N CYS A 180 1.98 2.45 -6.91
CA CYS A 180 0.72 1.70 -6.89
C CYS A 180 -0.51 2.57 -6.55
N GLY A 181 -0.38 3.89 -6.74
CA GLY A 181 -1.35 4.89 -6.27
C GLY A 181 -1.07 5.36 -4.84
N TRP A 182 -1.44 6.60 -4.56
CA TRP A 182 -1.26 7.27 -3.28
C TRP A 182 -2.24 6.69 -2.25
N THR A 183 -1.74 5.94 -1.27
CA THR A 183 -2.59 5.15 -0.38
C THR A 183 -2.06 5.05 1.04
N SER A 184 -2.98 4.88 1.98
CA SER A 184 -2.69 4.51 3.36
C SER A 184 -3.69 3.44 3.81
N ARG A 185 -3.18 2.36 4.43
CA ARG A 185 -3.99 1.18 4.82
C ARG A 185 -4.66 1.31 6.18
N GLY A 186 -4.43 2.41 6.90
CA GLY A 186 -5.06 2.68 8.19
C GLY A 186 -4.13 3.42 9.15
N VAL A 187 -4.62 3.63 10.36
CA VAL A 187 -3.88 4.20 11.48
C VAL A 187 -3.78 3.19 12.63
N ALA A 188 -2.85 3.41 13.56
CA ALA A 188 -2.84 2.74 14.86
C ALA A 188 -3.36 3.68 15.96
N ILE A 189 -3.73 3.12 17.12
CA ILE A 189 -4.17 3.90 18.29
C ILE A 189 -3.61 3.28 19.58
N GLY A 190 -3.28 4.13 20.54
CA GLY A 190 -2.81 3.70 21.87
C GLY A 190 -2.02 4.78 22.59
N ALA A 191 -2.01 4.73 23.93
CA ALA A 191 -1.36 5.71 24.80
C ALA A 191 -1.81 7.17 24.55
N GLY A 192 -3.09 7.36 24.25
CA GLY A 192 -3.72 8.66 24.00
C GLY A 192 -3.44 9.27 22.62
N GLN A 193 -2.86 8.51 21.69
CA GLN A 193 -2.43 9.00 20.38
C GLN A 193 -2.95 8.13 19.23
N VAL A 194 -3.07 8.75 18.05
CA VAL A 194 -3.34 8.10 16.76
C VAL A 194 -2.08 8.20 15.90
N TYR A 195 -1.63 7.10 15.33
CA TYR A 195 -0.37 7.03 14.57
C TYR A 195 -0.63 6.76 13.09
N VAL A 196 -0.06 7.58 12.21
CA VAL A 196 -0.19 7.48 10.75
C VAL A 196 1.18 7.46 10.08
N GLY A 197 1.39 6.49 9.19
CA GLY A 197 2.51 6.51 8.24
C GLY A 197 2.10 7.30 6.99
N GLN A 198 2.99 8.17 6.51
CA GLN A 198 2.74 9.09 5.41
C GLN A 198 3.63 8.81 4.19
N LEU A 199 3.08 9.09 3.02
CA LEU A 199 3.73 8.92 1.72
C LEU A 199 5.02 9.72 1.56
N ASP A 200 5.21 10.80 2.34
CA ASP A 200 6.42 11.62 2.31
C ASP A 200 7.62 11.02 3.09
N GLY A 201 7.45 9.84 3.70
CA GLY A 201 8.49 9.14 4.46
C GLY A 201 8.35 9.27 5.99
N ARG A 202 7.32 9.98 6.49
CA ARG A 202 7.16 10.28 7.92
C ARG A 202 6.19 9.34 8.64
N LEU A 203 6.53 8.98 9.86
CA LEU A 203 5.58 8.51 10.88
C LEU A 203 5.16 9.72 11.72
N VAL A 204 3.87 9.93 11.91
CA VAL A 204 3.30 11.03 12.70
C VAL A 204 2.42 10.47 13.81
N ALA A 205 2.53 11.05 15.00
CA ALA A 205 1.58 10.83 16.07
C ALA A 205 0.74 12.08 16.33
N LEU A 206 -0.55 11.87 16.35
CA LEU A 206 -1.57 12.87 16.64
C LEU A 206 -2.10 12.64 18.05
N ASP A 207 -2.34 13.70 18.81
CA ASP A 207 -3.18 13.64 20.00
C ASP A 207 -4.58 13.13 19.61
N GLN A 208 -5.05 12.10 20.30
CA GLN A 208 -6.30 11.43 19.93
C GLN A 208 -7.54 12.31 20.17
N ALA A 209 -7.49 13.24 21.12
CA ALA A 209 -8.63 14.07 21.49
C ALA A 209 -8.82 15.29 20.58
N THR A 210 -7.74 15.80 19.98
CA THR A 210 -7.71 17.04 19.19
C THR A 210 -7.28 16.86 17.73
N GLY A 211 -6.55 15.79 17.41
CA GLY A 211 -5.91 15.60 16.10
C GLY A 211 -4.64 16.43 15.88
N THR A 212 -4.11 17.11 16.91
CA THR A 212 -2.89 17.92 16.81
C THR A 212 -1.62 17.05 16.83
N VAL A 213 -0.58 17.44 16.09
CA VAL A 213 0.67 16.65 16.03
C VAL A 213 1.43 16.74 17.36
N ASN A 214 1.64 15.59 18.01
CA ASN A 214 2.47 15.46 19.20
C ASN A 214 3.95 15.28 18.83
N TRP A 215 4.24 14.38 17.90
CA TRP A 215 5.59 14.16 17.38
C TRP A 215 5.56 13.62 15.94
N SER A 216 6.70 13.69 15.26
CA SER A 216 6.88 13.07 13.95
C SER A 216 8.33 12.64 13.75
N TYR A 217 8.52 11.47 13.14
CA TYR A 217 9.80 10.81 12.89
C TYR A 217 9.94 10.46 11.41
N SER A 218 11.05 10.82 10.77
CA SER A 218 11.34 10.40 9.38
C SER A 218 11.84 8.95 9.38
N VAL A 219 11.03 8.06 8.79
CA VAL A 219 11.38 6.65 8.62
C VAL A 219 12.20 6.46 7.35
N GLY A 220 11.89 7.23 6.29
CA GLY A 220 12.62 7.37 5.02
C GLY A 220 12.40 8.77 4.39
N ASP A 221 12.82 8.96 3.14
CA ASP A 221 12.50 10.12 2.28
C ASP A 221 11.97 9.62 0.93
N TRP A 222 10.83 10.14 0.50
CA TRP A 222 10.22 9.75 -0.78
C TRP A 222 11.15 9.99 -1.97
N ARG A 223 12.05 10.98 -1.92
CA ARG A 223 13.02 11.26 -2.99
C ARG A 223 14.02 10.13 -3.22
N ASP A 224 14.24 9.30 -2.19
CA ASP A 224 15.07 8.11 -2.26
C ASP A 224 14.30 6.86 -2.70
N GLY A 225 13.00 6.99 -2.99
CA GLY A 225 12.08 5.89 -3.31
C GLY A 225 11.29 5.36 -2.12
N GLU A 226 11.43 5.96 -0.93
CA GLU A 226 10.94 5.40 0.33
C GLU A 226 9.67 6.09 0.83
N THR A 227 8.54 5.37 0.80
CA THR A 227 7.22 5.88 1.21
C THR A 227 6.59 4.97 2.28
N LEU A 228 5.57 5.44 3.01
CA LEU A 228 4.83 4.59 3.96
C LEU A 228 3.39 4.46 3.49
N THR A 229 2.97 3.25 3.16
CA THR A 229 1.58 2.93 2.78
C THR A 229 0.89 1.95 3.75
N ASN A 230 1.67 1.29 4.61
CA ASN A 230 1.17 0.39 5.65
C ASN A 230 0.45 1.17 6.76
N ALA A 231 -0.55 0.54 7.40
CA ALA A 231 -0.94 1.00 8.73
C ALA A 231 0.19 0.69 9.72
N PRO A 232 0.54 1.60 10.64
CA PRO A 232 1.43 1.26 11.75
C PRO A 232 0.78 0.23 12.68
N LEU A 233 1.58 -0.36 13.57
CA LEU A 233 1.09 -1.13 14.72
C LEU A 233 1.53 -0.45 16.02
N TYR A 234 0.60 -0.18 16.94
CA TYR A 234 0.94 0.12 18.33
C TYR A 234 0.97 -1.20 19.12
N TYR A 235 2.07 -1.50 19.81
CA TYR A 235 2.18 -2.67 20.70
C TYR A 235 3.28 -2.47 21.76
N ASN A 236 2.96 -2.73 23.03
CA ASN A 236 3.88 -2.62 24.19
C ASN A 236 4.70 -1.32 24.23
N GLY A 237 4.02 -0.17 24.13
CA GLY A 237 4.64 1.16 24.21
C GLY A 237 5.47 1.58 23.01
N ARG A 238 5.44 0.80 21.91
CA ARG A 238 6.13 1.09 20.65
C ARG A 238 5.15 1.21 19.50
N VAL A 239 5.57 1.98 18.49
CA VAL A 239 4.92 2.01 17.18
C VAL A 239 5.88 1.39 16.16
N TYR A 240 5.39 0.39 15.44
CA TYR A 240 6.13 -0.32 14.39
C TYR A 240 5.59 0.10 13.04
N THR A 241 6.49 0.44 12.12
CA THR A 241 6.15 0.70 10.73
C THR A 241 7.29 0.26 9.83
N GLY A 242 6.94 -0.26 8.65
CA GLY A 242 7.92 -0.58 7.63
C GLY A 242 8.10 0.56 6.64
N VAL A 243 8.42 0.20 5.41
CA VAL A 243 8.66 1.11 4.28
C VAL A 243 8.28 0.40 2.97
N SER A 244 7.74 1.18 2.04
CA SER A 244 7.31 0.79 0.69
C SER A 244 8.27 1.39 -0.35
N GLY A 245 8.44 0.72 -1.50
CA GLY A 245 9.33 1.17 -2.58
C GLY A 245 10.19 0.09 -3.24
N GLY A 246 9.75 -1.17 -3.30
CA GLY A 246 10.52 -2.27 -3.90
C GLY A 246 10.94 -1.96 -5.34
N GLU A 247 10.01 -1.37 -6.09
CA GLU A 247 10.15 -0.96 -7.50
C GLU A 247 11.19 0.14 -7.71
N TYR A 248 11.66 0.80 -6.64
CA TYR A 248 12.67 1.87 -6.67
C TYR A 248 14.03 1.42 -6.14
N GLY A 249 14.17 0.15 -5.72
CA GLY A 249 15.44 -0.39 -5.22
C GLY A 249 15.83 0.13 -3.84
N ILE A 250 14.87 0.29 -2.92
CA ILE A 250 15.16 0.67 -1.53
C ILE A 250 15.88 -0.45 -0.75
N ARG A 251 16.29 -0.19 0.50
CA ARG A 251 16.62 -1.24 1.47
C ARG A 251 15.49 -1.39 2.50
N GLY A 252 14.67 -2.42 2.31
CA GLY A 252 13.52 -2.73 3.15
C GLY A 252 13.87 -2.97 4.61
N ARG A 253 12.97 -2.58 5.51
CA ARG A 253 13.20 -2.54 6.96
C ARG A 253 11.90 -2.43 7.76
N LEU A 254 11.95 -2.88 9.01
CA LEU A 254 10.97 -2.54 10.05
C LEU A 254 11.62 -1.57 11.04
N THR A 255 10.94 -0.48 11.36
CA THR A 255 11.38 0.50 12.37
C THR A 255 10.43 0.47 13.57
N ALA A 256 10.99 0.36 14.77
CA ALA A 256 10.28 0.53 16.04
C ALA A 256 10.67 1.86 16.69
N VAL A 257 9.67 2.69 17.00
CA VAL A 257 9.87 3.93 17.78
C VAL A 257 9.10 3.86 19.10
N ASP A 258 9.60 4.54 20.12
CA ASP A 258 8.85 4.82 21.35
C ASP A 258 7.56 5.59 21.03
N ALA A 259 6.43 5.09 21.53
CA ALA A 259 5.11 5.60 21.16
C ALA A 259 4.82 7.00 21.71
N GLN A 260 5.44 7.42 22.82
CA GLN A 260 5.18 8.72 23.42
C GLN A 260 6.03 9.84 22.80
N THR A 261 7.24 9.51 22.35
CA THR A 261 8.28 10.49 21.97
C THR A 261 8.71 10.42 20.50
N GLY A 262 8.34 9.36 19.77
CA GLY A 262 8.80 9.12 18.40
C GLY A 262 10.29 8.78 18.29
N LYS A 263 10.97 8.56 19.41
CA LYS A 263 12.40 8.22 19.43
C LYS A 263 12.60 6.81 18.89
N LEU A 264 13.52 6.65 17.93
CA LEU A 264 13.99 5.34 17.48
C LEU A 264 14.45 4.47 18.66
N ASP A 265 13.89 3.27 18.76
CA ASP A 265 14.33 2.23 19.68
C ASP A 265 15.22 1.22 18.94
N TRP A 266 14.65 0.55 17.93
CA TRP A 266 15.39 -0.40 17.09
C TRP A 266 14.92 -0.40 15.63
N ARG A 267 15.75 -0.96 14.76
CA ARG A 267 15.47 -1.17 13.33
C ARG A 267 16.03 -2.51 12.88
N TRP A 268 15.20 -3.31 12.21
CA TRP A 268 15.61 -4.53 11.51
C TRP A 268 15.60 -4.29 10.01
N TRP A 269 16.59 -4.80 9.29
CA TRP A 269 16.69 -4.67 7.83
C TRP A 269 16.31 -6.01 7.18
N ALA A 270 15.35 -5.98 6.25
CA ALA A 270 14.91 -7.17 5.53
C ALA A 270 15.97 -7.67 4.54
N ILE A 271 16.82 -6.77 4.02
CA ILE A 271 17.99 -7.14 3.24
C ILE A 271 19.24 -7.03 4.13
N PRO A 272 19.91 -8.14 4.49
CA PRO A 272 21.06 -8.15 5.38
C PRO A 272 22.32 -7.60 4.71
N ALA A 273 23.10 -6.81 5.45
CA ALA A 273 24.42 -6.33 5.05
C ALA A 273 25.48 -7.43 5.27
N PRO A 274 26.65 -7.38 4.60
CA PRO A 274 27.70 -8.36 4.76
C PRO A 274 28.09 -8.61 6.22
N GLY A 275 27.91 -9.85 6.70
CA GLY A 275 28.15 -10.25 8.08
C GLY A 275 26.91 -10.30 8.98
N GLU A 276 25.76 -9.81 8.51
CA GLU A 276 24.45 -10.05 9.13
C GLU A 276 23.89 -11.43 8.73
N GLU A 277 22.96 -11.98 9.51
CA GLU A 277 22.33 -13.28 9.23
C GLU A 277 21.63 -13.27 7.86
N GLY A 278 21.80 -14.33 7.06
CA GLY A 278 21.27 -14.43 5.70
C GLY A 278 22.07 -13.69 4.60
N SER A 279 23.10 -12.91 4.96
CA SER A 279 23.93 -12.17 3.98
C SER A 279 24.78 -13.06 3.06
N ASP A 280 24.93 -14.34 3.40
CA ASP A 280 25.53 -15.38 2.57
C ASP A 280 24.67 -15.78 1.35
N THR A 281 23.37 -15.46 1.37
CA THR A 281 22.45 -15.62 0.22
C THR A 281 22.49 -14.45 -0.77
N TRP A 282 23.39 -13.48 -0.55
CA TRP A 282 23.65 -12.34 -1.43
C TRP A 282 25.06 -12.41 -2.02
N PRO A 283 25.28 -11.83 -3.21
CA PRO A 283 26.64 -11.69 -3.73
C PRO A 283 27.45 -10.72 -2.87
N SER A 284 28.77 -10.89 -2.83
CA SER A 284 29.70 -10.01 -2.09
C SER A 284 29.90 -8.62 -2.73
N ASN A 285 28.94 -8.15 -3.53
CA ASN A 285 28.92 -6.83 -4.17
C ASN A 285 27.92 -5.91 -3.42
N ASP A 286 27.65 -4.71 -3.92
CA ASP A 286 26.74 -3.76 -3.27
C ASP A 286 25.23 -3.97 -3.58
N ALA A 287 24.81 -5.10 -4.16
CA ALA A 287 23.40 -5.36 -4.51
C ALA A 287 22.47 -5.29 -3.29
N TRP A 288 22.92 -5.75 -2.12
CA TRP A 288 22.17 -5.70 -0.85
C TRP A 288 21.77 -4.27 -0.43
N ARG A 289 22.44 -3.23 -0.94
CA ARG A 289 22.11 -1.83 -0.62
C ARG A 289 20.81 -1.35 -1.26
N ASN A 290 20.45 -1.95 -2.40
CA ASN A 290 19.29 -1.57 -3.22
C ASN A 290 18.43 -2.81 -3.51
N GLY A 291 18.36 -3.73 -2.55
CA GLY A 291 17.85 -5.09 -2.75
C GLY A 291 16.32 -5.26 -2.62
N GLY A 292 15.57 -4.18 -2.36
CA GLY A 292 14.12 -4.24 -2.19
C GLY A 292 13.71 -4.79 -0.82
N ALA A 293 12.85 -5.81 -0.83
CA ALA A 293 12.13 -6.40 0.30
C ALA A 293 11.40 -5.39 1.21
N PRO A 294 10.58 -4.46 0.65
CA PRO A 294 9.77 -3.54 1.46
C PRO A 294 8.90 -4.29 2.48
N ILE A 295 8.58 -3.65 3.60
CA ILE A 295 7.66 -4.20 4.62
C ILE A 295 6.46 -3.28 4.63
N TRP A 296 5.52 -3.57 3.75
CA TRP A 296 4.47 -2.62 3.35
C TRP A 296 3.07 -2.99 3.90
N GLN A 297 3.05 -3.89 4.89
CA GLN A 297 1.86 -4.36 5.59
C GLN A 297 1.99 -4.30 7.11
N THR A 298 0.85 -4.35 7.81
CA THR A 298 0.78 -4.33 9.28
C THR A 298 1.27 -5.68 9.86
N PRO A 299 2.32 -5.71 10.71
CA PRO A 299 2.75 -6.94 11.37
C PRO A 299 1.67 -7.55 12.27
N ALA A 300 1.72 -8.86 12.46
CA ALA A 300 0.96 -9.57 13.48
C ALA A 300 1.85 -9.81 14.73
N VAL A 301 1.25 -10.01 15.90
CA VAL A 301 1.96 -10.35 17.15
C VAL A 301 1.17 -11.37 17.97
N ASP A 302 1.87 -12.44 18.36
CA ASP A 302 1.44 -13.38 19.41
C ASP A 302 2.16 -13.00 20.72
N PRO A 303 1.42 -12.50 21.75
CA PRO A 303 2.01 -12.16 23.04
C PRO A 303 2.47 -13.35 23.88
N GLU A 304 1.88 -14.53 23.71
CA GLU A 304 2.24 -15.74 24.48
C GLU A 304 3.62 -16.24 24.06
N LEU A 305 3.90 -16.19 22.76
CA LEU A 305 5.19 -16.54 22.16
C LEU A 305 6.21 -15.38 22.21
N ASN A 306 5.77 -14.18 22.60
CA ASN A 306 6.50 -12.91 22.46
C ASN A 306 7.11 -12.77 21.06
N THR A 307 6.31 -12.98 20.00
CA THR A 307 6.79 -13.02 18.61
C THR A 307 5.94 -12.11 17.73
N MET A 308 6.62 -11.28 16.94
CA MET A 308 6.04 -10.52 15.83
C MET A 308 6.26 -11.26 14.52
N TYR A 309 5.26 -11.28 13.64
CA TYR A 309 5.31 -11.91 12.33
C TYR A 309 5.01 -10.88 11.25
N LEU A 310 5.81 -10.87 10.19
CA LEU A 310 5.63 -9.97 9.05
C LEU A 310 5.93 -10.70 7.75
N SER A 311 5.40 -10.14 6.66
CA SER A 311 5.71 -10.50 5.29
C SER A 311 6.64 -9.45 4.68
N THR A 312 7.47 -9.86 3.71
CA THR A 312 8.42 -9.00 3.00
C THR A 312 8.18 -8.98 1.50
N GLY A 313 8.54 -7.86 0.90
CA GLY A 313 8.33 -7.55 -0.51
C GLY A 313 9.28 -8.24 -1.49
N ASN A 314 9.13 -7.84 -2.76
CA ASN A 314 9.91 -8.26 -3.93
C ASN A 314 11.38 -7.86 -3.85
N VAL A 315 12.24 -8.55 -4.61
CA VAL A 315 13.69 -8.35 -4.58
C VAL A 315 14.15 -7.49 -5.76
N ALA A 316 14.82 -6.37 -5.47
CA ALA A 316 15.27 -5.44 -6.50
C ALA A 316 16.70 -5.73 -7.04
N PRO A 317 16.97 -5.57 -8.36
CA PRO A 317 16.01 -5.13 -9.36
C PRO A 317 14.99 -6.20 -9.70
N ASP A 318 13.73 -5.78 -9.79
CA ASP A 318 12.54 -6.62 -9.65
C ASP A 318 12.48 -7.80 -10.64
N LEU A 319 12.66 -7.53 -11.94
CA LEU A 319 12.39 -8.48 -13.03
C LEU A 319 13.67 -8.95 -13.76
N ASN A 320 14.84 -8.78 -13.14
CA ASN A 320 16.12 -9.32 -13.63
C ASN A 320 17.12 -9.65 -12.50
N GLY A 321 17.33 -10.94 -12.24
CA GLY A 321 18.18 -11.42 -11.14
C GLY A 321 19.70 -11.26 -11.32
N LYS A 322 20.19 -10.86 -12.50
CA LYS A 322 21.58 -11.11 -12.94
C LYS A 322 22.68 -10.55 -12.03
N ASN A 323 22.45 -9.41 -11.38
CA ASN A 323 23.45 -8.77 -10.51
C ASN A 323 23.37 -9.21 -9.03
N ARG A 324 22.36 -10.01 -8.67
CA ARG A 324 21.99 -10.37 -7.30
C ARG A 324 21.93 -11.89 -7.06
N ARG A 325 22.85 -12.66 -7.63
CA ARG A 325 22.88 -14.13 -7.52
C ARG A 325 22.77 -14.63 -6.06
N GLY A 326 21.91 -15.63 -5.83
CA GLY A 326 21.65 -16.26 -4.53
C GLY A 326 20.18 -16.10 -4.12
N ASP A 327 19.73 -16.80 -3.07
CA ASP A 327 18.31 -16.86 -2.70
C ASP A 327 17.72 -15.50 -2.26
N ASN A 328 18.57 -14.50 -1.97
CA ASN A 328 18.18 -13.12 -1.66
C ASN A 328 17.31 -12.98 -0.39
N LEU A 329 17.69 -13.64 0.71
CA LEU A 329 17.01 -13.47 1.99
C LEU A 329 17.08 -12.03 2.49
N TYR A 330 16.05 -11.45 3.10
CA TYR A 330 14.75 -12.03 3.41
C TYR A 330 13.66 -11.47 2.48
N GLY A 331 13.88 -11.43 1.16
CA GLY A 331 12.83 -11.08 0.19
C GLY A 331 11.78 -12.18 0.03
N ALA A 332 10.55 -11.80 -0.33
CA ALA A 332 9.40 -12.70 -0.51
C ALA A 332 9.28 -13.77 0.60
N SER A 333 9.32 -13.32 1.86
CA SER A 333 9.46 -14.17 3.05
C SER A 333 8.46 -13.83 4.16
N ILE A 334 8.04 -14.84 4.92
CA ILE A 334 7.45 -14.67 6.25
C ILE A 334 8.59 -14.69 7.26
N VAL A 335 8.68 -13.68 8.12
CA VAL A 335 9.75 -13.53 9.12
C VAL A 335 9.16 -13.36 10.51
N ALA A 336 9.68 -14.14 11.46
CA ALA A 336 9.37 -14.05 12.88
C ALA A 336 10.48 -13.29 13.62
N LEU A 337 10.11 -12.21 14.31
CA LEU A 337 10.99 -11.35 15.09
C LEU A 337 10.61 -11.36 16.57
N ASP A 338 11.59 -11.12 17.45
CA ASP A 338 11.32 -10.64 18.80
C ASP A 338 10.89 -9.16 18.77
N PRO A 339 9.70 -8.78 19.29
CA PRO A 339 9.17 -7.42 19.16
C PRO A 339 9.91 -6.39 20.02
N ALA A 340 10.64 -6.82 21.06
CA ALA A 340 11.38 -5.91 21.93
C ALA A 340 12.76 -5.54 21.37
N THR A 341 13.32 -6.37 20.46
CA THR A 341 14.71 -6.24 20.00
C THR A 341 14.90 -6.26 18.48
N GLY A 342 13.89 -6.69 17.71
CA GLY A 342 14.00 -6.88 16.26
C GLY A 342 14.84 -8.09 15.84
N LYS A 343 15.24 -8.96 16.77
CA LYS A 343 16.04 -10.15 16.45
C LYS A 343 15.19 -11.20 15.74
N VAL A 344 15.70 -11.75 14.63
CA VAL A 344 15.10 -12.90 13.93
C VAL A 344 15.04 -14.13 14.83
N LYS A 345 13.89 -14.81 14.84
CA LYS A 345 13.67 -16.11 15.48
C LYS A 345 13.69 -17.24 14.46
N TRP A 346 12.95 -17.06 13.37
CA TRP A 346 12.91 -17.95 12.21
C TRP A 346 12.41 -17.17 10.98
N HIS A 347 12.59 -17.72 9.79
CA HIS A 347 11.97 -17.22 8.55
C HIS A 347 11.54 -18.40 7.66
N PHE A 348 10.61 -18.13 6.73
CA PHE A 348 10.26 -19.01 5.62
C PHE A 348 10.20 -18.17 4.36
N GLN A 349 10.99 -18.50 3.35
CA GLN A 349 11.00 -17.81 2.06
C GLN A 349 10.06 -18.51 1.08
N ALA A 350 9.04 -17.81 0.61
CA ALA A 350 8.05 -18.34 -0.34
C ALA A 350 8.55 -18.30 -1.79
N VAL A 351 9.42 -17.33 -2.13
CA VAL A 351 10.06 -17.25 -3.45
C VAL A 351 11.54 -16.94 -3.28
N ARG A 352 12.39 -17.93 -3.58
CA ARG A 352 13.86 -17.78 -3.60
C ARG A 352 14.28 -17.06 -4.86
N HIS A 353 15.19 -16.09 -4.75
CA HIS A 353 15.66 -15.30 -5.89
C HIS A 353 14.49 -14.77 -6.74
N ASP A 354 13.51 -14.13 -6.11
CA ASP A 354 12.33 -13.60 -6.80
C ASP A 354 12.74 -12.72 -7.97
N ILE A 355 12.28 -13.04 -9.18
CA ILE A 355 12.47 -12.28 -10.43
C ILE A 355 11.14 -12.07 -11.16
N TRP A 356 10.01 -12.26 -10.45
CA TRP A 356 8.65 -12.30 -11.02
C TRP A 356 7.71 -11.31 -10.35
N ASP A 357 8.22 -10.43 -9.49
CA ASP A 357 7.42 -9.65 -8.53
C ASP A 357 6.41 -10.57 -7.81
N TYR A 358 6.90 -11.67 -7.24
CA TYR A 358 6.09 -12.63 -6.49
C TYR A 358 6.34 -12.49 -4.99
N ASP A 359 6.09 -11.28 -4.50
CA ASP A 359 6.18 -10.99 -3.07
C ASP A 359 5.04 -11.58 -2.23
N MET A 360 5.10 -11.29 -0.93
CA MET A 360 4.10 -11.69 0.07
C MET A 360 3.30 -10.44 0.45
N PRO A 361 2.26 -10.09 -0.32
CA PRO A 361 1.70 -8.76 -0.36
C PRO A 361 0.68 -8.51 0.74
N SER A 362 0.21 -9.56 1.42
CA SER A 362 -0.83 -9.49 2.44
C SER A 362 -0.23 -9.51 3.84
N PRO A 363 -0.90 -8.93 4.85
CA PRO A 363 -0.48 -9.07 6.23
C PRO A 363 -0.69 -10.52 6.70
N VAL A 364 0.29 -11.05 7.42
CA VAL A 364 0.22 -12.38 8.06
C VAL A 364 -0.98 -12.43 9.02
N VAL A 365 -1.75 -13.52 8.95
CA VAL A 365 -2.87 -13.82 9.86
C VAL A 365 -2.49 -14.98 10.78
N LEU A 366 -2.63 -14.81 12.09
CA LEU A 366 -2.36 -15.85 13.09
C LEU A 366 -3.66 -16.54 13.51
N TRP A 367 -3.64 -17.84 13.71
CA TRP A 367 -4.83 -18.61 14.07
C TRP A 367 -4.48 -19.87 14.86
N ASP A 368 -5.42 -20.32 15.68
CA ASP A 368 -5.34 -21.58 16.39
C ASP A 368 -6.43 -22.49 15.83
N ALA A 369 -6.09 -23.72 15.47
CA ALA A 369 -7.01 -24.72 14.93
C ALA A 369 -6.62 -26.13 15.40
N GLU A 370 -7.59 -27.04 15.48
CA GLU A 370 -7.31 -28.46 15.71
C GLU A 370 -6.99 -29.15 14.37
N ILE A 371 -5.79 -29.73 14.27
CA ILE A 371 -5.33 -30.50 13.10
C ILE A 371 -4.87 -31.87 13.61
N ASP A 372 -5.39 -32.95 13.03
CA ASP A 372 -5.12 -34.34 13.44
C ASP A 372 -5.22 -34.61 14.95
N GLY A 373 -6.21 -33.98 15.62
CA GLY A 373 -6.43 -34.11 17.06
C GLY A 373 -5.40 -33.37 17.94
N ARG A 374 -4.69 -32.38 17.38
CA ARG A 374 -3.75 -31.51 18.10
C ARG A 374 -4.12 -30.06 17.90
N GLU A 375 -4.06 -29.26 18.97
CA GLU A 375 -4.08 -27.80 18.83
C GLU A 375 -2.80 -27.35 18.12
N VAL A 376 -2.95 -26.66 16.99
CA VAL A 376 -1.85 -26.09 16.20
C VAL A 376 -1.93 -24.58 16.29
N LYS A 377 -0.82 -23.97 16.74
CA LYS A 377 -0.59 -22.53 16.65
C LYS A 377 -0.11 -22.21 15.23
N GLY A 378 -1.05 -21.95 14.33
CA GLY A 378 -0.79 -21.66 12.93
C GLY A 378 -0.65 -20.16 12.61
N LEU A 379 -0.14 -19.90 11.40
CA LEU A 379 -0.29 -18.65 10.69
C LEU A 379 -0.48 -18.92 9.19
N SER A 380 -0.96 -17.90 8.47
CA SER A 380 -1.09 -17.97 7.02
C SER A 380 -0.89 -16.63 6.32
N GLU A 381 -0.35 -16.68 5.11
CA GLU A 381 -0.20 -15.53 4.19
C GLU A 381 -0.54 -15.98 2.76
N PRO A 382 -1.46 -15.30 2.06
CA PRO A 382 -1.74 -15.56 0.64
C PRO A 382 -0.83 -14.70 -0.25
N ALA A 383 0.07 -15.35 -1.00
CA ALA A 383 1.10 -14.64 -1.75
C ALA A 383 0.68 -14.30 -3.19
N LYS A 384 1.46 -13.43 -3.87
CA LYS A 384 1.31 -13.18 -5.31
C LYS A 384 1.44 -14.45 -6.16
N THR A 385 2.12 -15.49 -5.68
CA THR A 385 2.21 -16.81 -6.33
C THR A 385 0.84 -17.51 -6.49
N GLY A 386 -0.20 -17.09 -5.76
CA GLY A 386 -1.53 -17.71 -5.81
C GLY A 386 -1.71 -18.91 -4.87
N TRP A 387 -0.76 -19.15 -3.97
CA TRP A 387 -0.90 -20.10 -2.86
C TRP A 387 -1.06 -19.40 -1.51
N LEU A 388 -1.85 -20.01 -0.62
CA LEU A 388 -1.89 -19.68 0.79
C LEU A 388 -0.79 -20.45 1.51
N TYR A 389 0.29 -19.80 1.94
CA TYR A 389 1.32 -20.45 2.75
C TYR A 389 0.83 -20.59 4.18
N MET A 390 0.87 -21.81 4.73
CA MET A 390 0.38 -22.14 6.07
C MET A 390 1.50 -22.76 6.90
N LEU A 391 1.91 -22.07 7.97
CA LEU A 391 3.06 -22.46 8.79
C LEU A 391 2.66 -22.59 10.27
N ASP A 392 3.34 -23.48 10.97
CA ASP A 392 3.43 -23.48 12.43
C ASP A 392 4.15 -22.21 12.86
N ARG A 393 3.49 -21.34 13.65
CA ARG A 393 4.06 -20.02 13.98
C ARG A 393 5.13 -20.07 15.07
N GLU A 394 5.25 -21.17 15.80
CA GLU A 394 6.34 -21.35 16.77
C GLU A 394 7.67 -21.65 16.06
N THR A 395 7.63 -22.38 14.95
CA THR A 395 8.81 -22.98 14.31
C THR A 395 9.06 -22.55 12.85
N GLY A 396 8.08 -21.92 12.19
CA GLY A 396 8.15 -21.55 10.76
C GLY A 396 8.02 -22.74 9.80
N ARG A 397 7.65 -23.93 10.30
CA ARG A 397 7.55 -25.14 9.48
C ARG A 397 6.21 -25.19 8.75
N PRO A 398 6.17 -25.64 7.48
CA PRO A 398 4.90 -25.88 6.77
C PRO A 398 4.00 -26.86 7.52
N LEU A 399 2.71 -26.53 7.62
CA LEU A 399 1.68 -27.42 8.19
C LEU A 399 1.20 -28.45 7.18
N HIS A 400 1.18 -28.06 5.91
CA HIS A 400 0.86 -28.90 4.76
C HIS A 400 2.10 -29.09 3.88
N GLY A 401 2.06 -30.02 2.94
CA GLY A 401 3.23 -30.40 2.16
C GLY A 401 3.74 -29.26 1.27
N ILE A 402 5.04 -28.98 1.39
CA ILE A 402 5.77 -28.07 0.50
C ILE A 402 7.04 -28.80 0.05
N ARG A 403 7.28 -28.84 -1.26
CA ARG A 403 8.36 -29.60 -1.90
C ARG A 403 9.24 -28.70 -2.74
N ASP A 404 10.55 -28.82 -2.57
CA ASP A 404 11.52 -28.13 -3.43
C ASP A 404 11.52 -28.73 -4.84
N MET A 405 11.11 -27.94 -5.82
CA MET A 405 11.06 -28.33 -7.24
C MET A 405 12.10 -27.56 -8.05
N PRO A 406 12.83 -28.20 -8.99
CA PRO A 406 13.83 -27.54 -9.82
C PRO A 406 13.29 -26.39 -10.67
N VAL A 407 14.03 -25.28 -10.72
CA VAL A 407 13.70 -24.10 -11.55
C VAL A 407 14.39 -24.21 -12.92
N THR A 408 13.73 -23.71 -13.97
CA THR A 408 14.37 -23.56 -15.29
C THR A 408 15.50 -22.52 -15.22
N GLN A 409 16.71 -22.92 -15.57
CA GLN A 409 17.91 -22.07 -15.49
C GLN A 409 18.18 -21.38 -16.84
N ASP A 410 18.44 -20.07 -16.84
CA ASP A 410 18.84 -19.30 -18.05
C ASP A 410 19.95 -18.27 -17.73
N LYS A 411 21.14 -18.80 -17.40
CA LYS A 411 22.31 -18.01 -16.95
C LYS A 411 22.90 -17.08 -18.01
N GLU A 412 22.48 -17.20 -19.27
CA GLU A 412 22.84 -16.23 -20.31
C GLU A 412 22.10 -14.92 -20.09
N ILE A 413 20.83 -14.98 -19.68
CA ILE A 413 19.95 -13.82 -19.52
C ILE A 413 19.93 -13.35 -18.06
N GLN A 414 19.66 -14.22 -17.09
CA GLN A 414 19.58 -13.88 -15.67
C GLN A 414 19.91 -15.05 -14.74
N GLU A 415 20.20 -14.73 -13.47
CA GLU A 415 20.35 -15.75 -12.44
C GLU A 415 18.98 -16.26 -11.98
N THR A 416 18.95 -17.44 -11.36
CA THR A 416 17.76 -18.09 -10.80
C THR A 416 18.17 -18.92 -9.57
N ALA A 417 17.25 -19.16 -8.64
CA ALA A 417 17.46 -20.16 -7.58
C ALA A 417 17.50 -21.57 -8.19
N ASP A 418 18.13 -22.54 -7.51
CA ASP A 418 18.18 -23.93 -7.99
C ASP A 418 16.80 -24.62 -7.87
N THR A 419 16.04 -24.30 -6.81
CA THR A 419 14.70 -24.86 -6.53
C THR A 419 13.77 -23.82 -5.92
N GLN A 420 12.45 -23.98 -6.12
CA GLN A 420 11.41 -23.22 -5.41
C GLN A 420 10.57 -24.12 -4.50
N PRO A 421 10.08 -23.60 -3.36
CA PRO A 421 9.16 -24.33 -2.48
C PRO A 421 7.74 -24.34 -3.10
N ILE A 422 7.29 -25.52 -3.53
CA ILE A 422 5.98 -25.72 -4.17
C ILE A 422 5.02 -26.43 -3.20
N PRO A 423 3.94 -25.78 -2.76
CA PRO A 423 2.84 -26.44 -2.07
C PRO A 423 2.26 -27.61 -2.86
N ASP A 424 1.92 -28.71 -2.18
CA ASP A 424 1.26 -29.87 -2.79
C ASP A 424 -0.28 -29.85 -2.72
N TYR A 425 -0.84 -28.84 -2.05
CA TYR A 425 -2.26 -28.50 -2.03
C TYR A 425 -2.62 -27.44 -3.10
N PRO A 426 -3.91 -27.29 -3.46
CA PRO A 426 -4.31 -26.43 -4.58
C PRO A 426 -3.98 -24.95 -4.40
N PRO A 427 -3.54 -24.24 -5.46
CA PRO A 427 -3.47 -22.78 -5.45
C PRO A 427 -4.88 -22.17 -5.51
N PHE A 428 -5.09 -21.09 -4.76
CA PHE A 428 -6.37 -20.36 -4.75
C PHE A 428 -6.59 -19.54 -6.03
N ALA A 429 -5.52 -19.22 -6.76
CA ALA A 429 -5.57 -18.57 -8.07
C ALA A 429 -5.03 -19.50 -9.18
N PRO A 430 -5.60 -19.51 -10.40
CA PRO A 430 -5.17 -20.43 -11.45
C PRO A 430 -3.75 -20.15 -11.95
N HIS A 431 -2.97 -21.20 -12.20
CA HIS A 431 -1.64 -21.14 -12.84
C HIS A 431 -1.68 -21.49 -14.33
N GLU A 432 -2.76 -22.10 -14.82
CA GLU A 432 -2.89 -22.51 -16.22
C GLU A 432 -3.13 -21.32 -17.15
N ILE A 433 -2.18 -21.08 -18.05
CA ILE A 433 -2.26 -20.08 -19.12
C ILE A 433 -3.16 -20.61 -20.23
N ARG A 434 -4.20 -19.85 -20.56
CA ARG A 434 -5.22 -20.24 -21.55
C ARG A 434 -4.90 -19.66 -22.94
N PRO A 435 -5.30 -20.30 -24.04
CA PRO A 435 -5.00 -19.82 -25.40
C PRO A 435 -5.49 -18.40 -25.69
N GLU A 436 -6.62 -17.97 -25.10
CA GLU A 436 -7.15 -16.61 -25.22
C GLU A 436 -6.28 -15.55 -24.51
N GLU A 437 -5.55 -15.94 -23.46
CA GLU A 437 -4.64 -15.05 -22.72
C GLU A 437 -3.40 -14.75 -23.58
N ILE A 438 -2.84 -15.78 -24.23
CA ILE A 438 -1.77 -15.62 -25.23
C ILE A 438 -2.23 -14.74 -26.40
N GLN A 439 -3.44 -14.96 -26.92
CA GLN A 439 -4.01 -14.15 -28.00
C GLN A 439 -4.20 -12.69 -27.57
N THR A 440 -4.62 -12.43 -26.33
CA THR A 440 -4.77 -11.08 -25.76
C THR A 440 -3.42 -10.36 -25.74
N ILE A 441 -2.39 -10.99 -25.18
CA ILE A 441 -1.04 -10.41 -25.13
C ILE A 441 -0.43 -10.21 -26.52
N GLN A 442 -0.63 -11.17 -27.45
CA GLN A 442 -0.19 -11.03 -28.84
C GLN A 442 -0.88 -9.86 -29.55
N ALA A 443 -2.19 -9.68 -29.35
CA ALA A 443 -2.94 -8.59 -29.97
C ALA A 443 -2.47 -7.20 -29.48
N ILE A 444 -2.12 -7.08 -28.19
CA ILE A 444 -1.58 -5.83 -27.63
C ILE A 444 -0.20 -5.54 -28.21
N LEU A 445 0.67 -6.55 -28.30
CA LEU A 445 2.01 -6.42 -28.88
C LEU A 445 1.98 -6.10 -30.40
N ASP A 446 1.05 -6.71 -31.14
CA ASP A 446 0.83 -6.42 -32.55
C ASP A 446 0.33 -4.97 -32.75
N ALA A 447 -0.52 -4.46 -31.85
CA ALA A 447 -1.00 -3.08 -31.86
C ALA A 447 0.13 -2.08 -31.55
N GLN A 448 0.90 -2.30 -30.48
CA GLN A 448 2.07 -1.47 -30.11
C GLN A 448 3.10 -1.38 -31.24
N THR A 449 3.49 -2.52 -31.80
CA THR A 449 4.46 -2.59 -32.91
C THR A 449 3.87 -2.16 -34.25
N ARG A 450 2.54 -1.89 -34.33
CA ARG A 450 1.78 -1.66 -35.57
C ARG A 450 1.97 -2.76 -36.61
N GLY A 451 2.18 -4.00 -36.16
CA GLY A 451 2.52 -5.16 -37.00
C GLY A 451 3.88 -5.08 -37.71
N ARG A 452 4.71 -4.05 -37.45
CA ARG A 452 6.01 -3.84 -38.13
C ARG A 452 7.10 -4.80 -37.71
N ARG A 453 6.97 -5.38 -36.51
CA ARG A 453 7.86 -6.40 -35.95
C ARG A 453 6.99 -7.55 -35.47
N ARG A 454 6.93 -8.63 -36.23
CA ARG A 454 6.19 -9.84 -35.83
C ARG A 454 6.99 -10.56 -34.74
N VAL A 455 6.65 -10.27 -33.49
CA VAL A 455 7.21 -10.92 -32.30
C VAL A 455 6.23 -11.99 -31.84
N THR A 456 6.69 -13.23 -31.68
CA THR A 456 5.84 -14.32 -31.17
C THR A 456 5.83 -14.31 -29.66
N VAL A 457 4.65 -14.18 -29.07
CA VAL A 457 4.43 -14.38 -27.64
C VAL A 457 4.41 -15.88 -27.34
N GLN A 458 5.07 -16.30 -26.25
CA GLN A 458 5.07 -17.68 -25.74
C GLN A 458 4.31 -17.75 -24.42
N ALA A 459 3.82 -18.92 -24.02
CA ALA A 459 3.38 -19.17 -22.64
C ALA A 459 4.55 -19.71 -21.81
N ALA A 460 4.67 -19.27 -20.57
CA ALA A 460 5.53 -19.93 -19.58
C ALA A 460 5.03 -21.36 -19.30
N ARG A 461 5.96 -22.28 -19.07
CA ARG A 461 5.71 -23.69 -18.74
C ARG A 461 5.40 -23.90 -17.25
N SER A 462 5.76 -22.91 -16.43
CA SER A 462 5.55 -22.87 -14.98
C SER A 462 5.59 -21.42 -14.51
N ILE A 463 4.98 -21.13 -13.35
CA ILE A 463 5.01 -19.78 -12.77
C ILE A 463 6.43 -19.29 -12.45
N TYR A 464 7.39 -20.21 -12.25
CA TYR A 464 8.80 -19.89 -12.01
C TYR A 464 9.69 -20.09 -13.24
N GLU A 465 9.16 -19.97 -14.46
CA GLU A 465 10.03 -19.91 -15.64
C GLU A 465 10.63 -18.49 -15.75
N PRO A 466 11.97 -18.32 -15.87
CA PRO A 466 12.55 -16.99 -16.00
C PRO A 466 12.10 -16.29 -17.29
N TYR A 467 11.93 -14.97 -17.19
CA TYR A 467 11.75 -14.12 -18.35
C TYR A 467 12.99 -14.17 -19.27
N THR A 468 12.75 -14.01 -20.57
CA THR A 468 13.82 -13.95 -21.58
C THR A 468 13.62 -12.71 -22.46
N ASN A 469 14.45 -12.55 -23.48
CA ASN A 469 14.27 -11.54 -24.52
C ASN A 469 13.12 -11.84 -25.51
N ILE A 470 12.36 -12.91 -25.27
CA ILE A 470 11.13 -13.26 -25.98
C ILE A 470 9.95 -12.98 -25.03
N PRO A 471 8.90 -12.26 -25.46
CA PRO A 471 7.72 -12.05 -24.64
C PRO A 471 7.06 -13.35 -24.20
N LYS A 472 6.98 -13.57 -22.89
CA LYS A 472 6.28 -14.69 -22.26
C LYS A 472 5.06 -14.21 -21.50
N VAL A 473 3.92 -14.89 -21.68
CA VAL A 473 2.80 -14.81 -20.75
C VAL A 473 3.19 -15.60 -19.50
N ILE A 474 3.00 -14.98 -18.33
CA ILE A 474 3.12 -15.60 -17.02
C ILE A 474 1.79 -15.50 -16.27
N LYS A 475 1.54 -16.48 -15.41
CA LYS A 475 0.29 -16.60 -14.65
C LYS A 475 0.53 -17.31 -13.31
N PRO A 476 0.28 -16.65 -12.15
CA PRO A 476 -0.23 -15.29 -12.01
C PRO A 476 0.69 -14.22 -12.63
N GLY A 477 0.18 -13.04 -12.93
CA GLY A 477 1.05 -11.89 -13.22
C GLY A 477 1.66 -11.32 -11.93
N PRO A 478 2.55 -10.32 -12.00
CA PRO A 478 2.93 -9.40 -10.91
C PRO A 478 1.77 -8.68 -10.19
N SER A 479 0.59 -8.61 -10.82
CA SER A 479 -0.65 -8.27 -10.08
C SER A 479 -0.96 -9.27 -8.95
N GLY A 480 -0.39 -10.47 -9.04
CA GLY A 480 -0.50 -11.62 -8.16
C GLY A 480 -1.78 -12.43 -8.34
N GLY A 481 -1.80 -13.62 -7.76
CA GLY A 481 -3.03 -14.34 -7.46
C GLY A 481 -3.86 -13.60 -6.40
N THR A 482 -3.19 -12.91 -5.49
CA THR A 482 -3.70 -11.80 -4.67
C THR A 482 -2.67 -10.66 -4.61
N ASN A 483 -3.02 -9.57 -3.96
CA ASN A 483 -2.17 -8.39 -3.78
C ASN A 483 -2.28 -7.91 -2.31
N TRP A 484 -2.25 -6.61 -2.05
CA TRP A 484 -2.45 -6.05 -0.70
C TRP A 484 -3.71 -6.48 0.10
N PRO A 485 -4.86 -6.88 -0.50
CA PRO A 485 -6.11 -7.02 0.26
C PRO A 485 -6.03 -8.09 1.36
N PRO A 486 -6.17 -7.71 2.65
CA PRO A 486 -5.97 -8.65 3.73
C PRO A 486 -7.04 -9.75 3.75
N SER A 487 -6.58 -10.98 4.01
CA SER A 487 -7.46 -12.10 4.29
C SER A 487 -8.01 -12.07 5.73
N SER A 488 -9.04 -12.88 6.00
CA SER A 488 -9.61 -13.08 7.33
C SER A 488 -9.73 -14.56 7.65
N PHE A 489 -9.65 -14.93 8.92
CA PHE A 489 -9.77 -16.32 9.39
C PHE A 489 -11.04 -16.50 10.24
N ASN A 490 -11.79 -17.57 9.99
CA ASN A 490 -12.94 -17.93 10.82
C ASN A 490 -12.74 -19.28 11.52
N ARG A 491 -12.45 -19.21 12.81
CA ARG A 491 -12.31 -20.36 13.72
C ARG A 491 -13.56 -21.26 13.85
N THR A 492 -14.72 -20.83 13.36
CA THR A 492 -15.93 -21.68 13.35
C THR A 492 -15.98 -22.59 12.12
N THR A 493 -15.34 -22.17 11.01
CA THR A 493 -15.25 -22.96 9.76
C THR A 493 -13.83 -23.51 9.51
N ASN A 494 -12.83 -23.08 10.29
CA ASN A 494 -11.40 -23.28 10.05
C ASN A 494 -10.93 -22.78 8.67
N MET A 495 -11.59 -21.78 8.09
CA MET A 495 -11.26 -21.27 6.76
C MET A 495 -10.60 -19.89 6.80
N VAL A 496 -9.64 -19.69 5.90
CA VAL A 496 -9.13 -18.37 5.50
C VAL A 496 -9.90 -17.91 4.26
N TYR A 497 -10.35 -16.66 4.28
CA TYR A 497 -11.07 -16.02 3.18
C TYR A 497 -10.18 -15.05 2.43
N ILE A 498 -9.84 -15.41 1.19
CA ILE A 498 -8.85 -14.74 0.35
C ILE A 498 -9.58 -13.97 -0.73
N CYS A 499 -9.21 -12.70 -0.90
CA CYS A 499 -9.63 -11.86 -2.02
C CYS A 499 -8.49 -11.85 -3.05
N GLY A 500 -8.71 -12.43 -4.23
CA GLY A 500 -7.71 -12.62 -5.28
C GLY A 500 -8.24 -12.39 -6.69
N ALA A 501 -7.46 -12.76 -7.70
CA ALA A 501 -7.83 -12.60 -9.10
C ALA A 501 -7.13 -13.62 -10.03
N ASP A 502 -7.78 -13.89 -11.16
CA ASP A 502 -7.28 -14.72 -12.27
C ASP A 502 -6.37 -13.88 -13.18
N THR A 503 -5.21 -13.47 -12.65
CA THR A 503 -4.30 -12.52 -13.32
C THR A 503 -3.30 -13.18 -14.25
N PHE A 504 -2.91 -12.50 -15.32
CA PHE A 504 -1.85 -12.91 -16.24
C PHE A 504 -1.26 -11.69 -16.92
N ALA A 505 0.01 -11.74 -17.32
CA ALA A 505 0.63 -10.63 -18.06
C ALA A 505 1.77 -11.11 -18.96
N GLY A 506 2.06 -10.34 -20.01
CA GLY A 506 3.18 -10.58 -20.92
C GLY A 506 4.41 -9.77 -20.53
N TYR A 507 5.57 -10.44 -20.45
CA TYR A 507 6.87 -9.84 -20.06
C TYR A 507 8.01 -10.27 -20.97
N LEU A 508 8.98 -9.35 -21.13
CA LEU A 508 10.29 -9.60 -21.70
C LEU A 508 11.32 -8.89 -20.80
N THR A 509 12.41 -9.55 -20.41
CA THR A 509 13.44 -8.92 -19.59
C THR A 509 14.44 -8.17 -20.48
N GLU A 510 14.99 -7.06 -19.97
CA GLU A 510 16.03 -6.30 -20.64
C GLU A 510 17.41 -6.57 -20.01
N GLY A 511 18.45 -5.89 -20.52
CA GLY A 511 19.76 -5.91 -19.88
C GLY A 511 19.72 -5.30 -18.48
N PRO A 512 20.56 -5.74 -17.54
CA PRO A 512 20.56 -5.24 -16.18
C PRO A 512 20.84 -3.74 -16.13
N THR A 513 19.96 -2.97 -15.48
CA THR A 513 20.19 -1.53 -15.27
C THR A 513 21.03 -1.30 -14.00
N ARG A 514 21.51 -0.06 -13.84
CA ARG A 514 22.09 0.41 -12.59
C ARG A 514 21.01 1.14 -11.78
N PRO A 515 20.98 1.00 -10.44
CA PRO A 515 20.04 1.76 -9.63
C PRO A 515 20.36 3.25 -9.75
N VAL A 516 19.32 4.07 -9.85
CA VAL A 516 19.38 5.53 -9.79
C VAL A 516 18.36 5.94 -8.73
N VAL A 517 18.83 6.62 -7.69
CA VAL A 517 18.00 7.04 -6.56
C VAL A 517 16.79 7.84 -7.05
N GLY A 518 15.60 7.53 -6.53
CA GLY A 518 14.33 8.14 -6.95
C GLY A 518 13.83 7.73 -8.33
N ARG A 519 14.45 6.73 -8.99
CA ARG A 519 13.96 6.14 -10.25
C ARG A 519 13.65 4.66 -10.07
N GLN A 520 12.72 4.16 -10.88
CA GLN A 520 12.36 2.75 -10.87
C GLN A 520 13.56 1.85 -11.24
N TYR A 521 13.67 0.72 -10.54
CA TYR A 521 14.75 -0.25 -10.65
C TYR A 521 14.22 -1.65 -11.00
N LEU A 522 13.42 -1.75 -12.07
CA LEU A 522 12.81 -3.02 -12.50
C LEU A 522 13.73 -3.89 -13.39
N SER A 523 14.65 -3.27 -14.16
CA SER A 523 15.50 -3.92 -15.17
C SER A 523 14.75 -4.70 -16.28
N SER A 524 13.57 -4.25 -16.69
CA SER A 524 12.71 -4.91 -17.70
C SER A 524 11.73 -3.93 -18.34
N VAL A 525 11.24 -4.22 -19.55
CA VAL A 525 10.04 -3.55 -20.09
C VAL A 525 8.79 -4.15 -19.44
N PHE A 526 7.84 -3.27 -19.14
CA PHE A 526 6.70 -3.53 -18.27
C PHE A 526 5.51 -4.22 -18.98
N THR A 527 4.51 -4.62 -18.20
CA THR A 527 3.30 -5.35 -18.57
C THR A 527 2.74 -5.03 -19.96
N LEU A 528 2.49 -6.08 -20.76
CA LEU A 528 1.57 -5.97 -21.90
C LEU A 528 0.07 -5.90 -21.51
N GLN A 529 -0.30 -6.01 -20.23
CA GLN A 529 -1.69 -5.90 -19.77
C GLN A 529 -1.78 -5.24 -18.39
N GLY A 530 -2.67 -4.24 -18.26
CA GLY A 530 -2.81 -3.44 -17.05
C GLY A 530 -3.54 -4.14 -15.89
N PHE A 531 -3.23 -3.66 -14.67
CA PHE A 531 -3.84 -4.07 -13.40
C PHE A 531 -5.36 -3.94 -13.38
N GLY A 532 -6.01 -4.68 -12.48
CA GLY A 532 -7.45 -4.59 -12.22
C GLY A 532 -8.37 -5.18 -13.29
N THR A 533 -7.87 -5.47 -14.50
CA THR A 533 -8.68 -5.94 -15.65
C THR A 533 -9.20 -7.38 -15.55
N TYR A 534 -8.77 -8.11 -14.52
CA TYR A 534 -8.93 -9.56 -14.38
C TYR A 534 -10.21 -9.97 -13.63
N PRO A 535 -10.74 -11.18 -13.85
CA PRO A 535 -11.81 -11.74 -13.03
C PRO A 535 -11.37 -11.89 -11.57
N GLY A 536 -12.15 -11.36 -10.63
CA GLY A 536 -11.92 -11.52 -9.20
C GLY A 536 -12.26 -12.92 -8.68
N LEU A 537 -11.66 -13.28 -7.56
CA LEU A 537 -11.85 -14.54 -6.85
C LEU A 537 -12.06 -14.21 -5.36
N LEU A 538 -13.15 -14.67 -4.77
CA LEU A 538 -13.30 -14.81 -3.32
C LEU A 538 -13.21 -16.30 -3.00
N VAL A 539 -12.16 -16.71 -2.30
CA VAL A 539 -11.84 -18.12 -2.04
C VAL A 539 -11.92 -18.38 -0.54
N ALA A 540 -12.47 -19.54 -0.15
CA ALA A 540 -12.35 -20.08 1.19
C ALA A 540 -11.47 -21.34 1.15
N GLN A 541 -10.36 -21.31 1.89
CA GLN A 541 -9.42 -22.42 1.99
C GLN A 541 -9.34 -22.90 3.45
N ASP A 542 -9.51 -24.19 3.66
CA ASP A 542 -9.56 -24.82 4.98
C ASP A 542 -8.13 -25.08 5.49
N VAL A 543 -7.79 -24.55 6.67
CA VAL A 543 -6.42 -24.63 7.21
C VAL A 543 -6.07 -26.00 7.78
N THR A 544 -7.07 -26.86 8.03
CA THR A 544 -6.87 -28.21 8.58
C THR A 544 -6.57 -29.24 7.50
N THR A 545 -7.00 -29.01 6.26
CA THR A 545 -6.81 -29.91 5.12
C THR A 545 -5.97 -29.31 3.99
N GLY A 546 -5.81 -27.99 3.94
CA GLY A 546 -5.20 -27.26 2.83
C GLY A 546 -6.10 -27.13 1.59
N GLU A 547 -7.28 -27.73 1.59
CA GLU A 547 -8.19 -27.79 0.45
C GLU A 547 -9.05 -26.53 0.29
N ILE A 548 -9.45 -26.24 -0.96
CA ILE A 548 -10.36 -25.14 -1.27
C ILE A 548 -11.80 -25.61 -1.03
N ALA A 549 -12.44 -25.06 0.00
CA ALA A 549 -13.83 -25.38 0.34
C ALA A 549 -14.83 -24.80 -0.67
N TRP A 550 -14.60 -23.56 -1.13
CA TRP A 550 -15.39 -22.93 -2.18
C TRP A 550 -14.68 -21.72 -2.81
N THR A 551 -15.05 -21.41 -4.06
CA THR A 551 -14.62 -20.19 -4.78
C THR A 551 -15.83 -19.49 -5.40
N ARG A 552 -15.89 -18.16 -5.27
CA ARG A 552 -16.76 -17.28 -6.06
C ARG A 552 -15.94 -16.46 -7.02
N ARG A 553 -16.34 -16.47 -8.30
CA ARG A 553 -15.69 -15.69 -9.36
C ARG A 553 -16.49 -14.44 -9.66
N PHE A 554 -15.82 -13.29 -9.69
CA PHE A 554 -16.37 -12.01 -10.10
C PHE A 554 -15.96 -11.76 -11.55
N THR A 555 -16.94 -11.65 -12.45
CA THR A 555 -16.72 -11.64 -13.91
C THR A 555 -17.19 -10.35 -14.59
N GLY A 556 -17.36 -9.26 -13.83
CA GLY A 556 -17.56 -7.94 -14.41
C GLY A 556 -16.32 -7.44 -15.14
N ARG A 557 -16.47 -6.37 -15.94
CA ARG A 557 -15.33 -5.64 -16.49
C ARG A 557 -14.59 -4.95 -15.34
N ASN A 558 -13.27 -5.14 -15.26
CA ASN A 558 -12.39 -4.59 -14.22
C ASN A 558 -12.83 -4.94 -12.78
N ASP A 559 -13.28 -6.19 -12.59
CA ASP A 559 -13.97 -6.67 -11.37
C ASP A 559 -13.09 -7.67 -10.58
N ALA A 560 -11.79 -7.38 -10.51
CA ALA A 560 -10.86 -8.07 -9.62
C ALA A 560 -11.33 -7.95 -8.16
N CYS A 561 -11.08 -8.98 -7.34
CA CYS A 561 -11.30 -8.85 -5.91
C CYS A 561 -10.14 -8.02 -5.35
N TYR A 562 -10.42 -6.80 -4.89
CA TYR A 562 -9.41 -5.84 -4.46
C TYR A 562 -9.85 -5.08 -3.19
N SER A 563 -10.28 -5.84 -2.18
CA SER A 563 -10.83 -5.38 -0.91
C SER A 563 -10.56 -6.41 0.19
N GLY A 564 -10.17 -5.97 1.38
CA GLY A 564 -9.94 -6.90 2.48
C GLY A 564 -11.21 -7.62 2.91
N THR A 565 -11.09 -8.89 3.30
CA THR A 565 -12.21 -9.65 3.84
C THR A 565 -12.32 -9.48 5.35
N THR A 566 -13.55 -9.57 5.87
CA THR A 566 -13.82 -9.59 7.31
C THR A 566 -14.94 -10.59 7.60
N THR A 567 -14.72 -11.51 8.54
CA THR A 567 -15.62 -12.63 8.81
C THR A 567 -16.18 -12.61 10.24
N THR A 568 -17.30 -13.29 10.49
CA THR A 568 -17.98 -13.24 11.79
C THR A 568 -18.44 -14.61 12.31
N ALA A 569 -18.62 -14.70 13.62
CA ALA A 569 -19.31 -15.81 14.29
C ALA A 569 -20.77 -16.00 13.81
N GLY A 570 -21.36 -15.00 13.15
CA GLY A 570 -22.67 -15.08 12.51
C GLY A 570 -22.71 -15.85 11.18
N ASN A 571 -21.65 -16.60 10.85
CA ASN A 571 -21.48 -17.34 9.60
C ASN A 571 -21.46 -16.45 8.34
N LEU A 572 -20.77 -15.30 8.43
CA LEU A 572 -20.66 -14.32 7.35
C LEU A 572 -19.22 -14.01 6.95
N VAL A 573 -19.03 -13.65 5.69
CA VAL A 573 -17.82 -12.99 5.16
C VAL A 573 -18.26 -11.73 4.42
N PHE A 574 -17.76 -10.59 4.85
CA PHE A 574 -17.93 -9.30 4.17
C PHE A 574 -16.72 -9.00 3.30
N VAL A 575 -16.96 -8.48 2.09
CA VAL A 575 -15.92 -8.05 1.14
C VAL A 575 -16.50 -7.00 0.19
N GLY A 576 -15.67 -6.04 -0.23
CA GLY A 576 -16.02 -5.05 -1.24
C GLY A 576 -15.70 -5.49 -2.67
N ARG A 577 -16.25 -4.77 -3.65
CA ARG A 577 -16.00 -4.97 -5.09
C ARG A 577 -15.61 -3.68 -5.79
N ASN A 578 -14.86 -3.82 -6.88
CA ASN A 578 -14.46 -2.71 -7.74
C ASN A 578 -15.65 -1.91 -8.32
N ASN A 579 -16.81 -2.56 -8.49
CA ASN A 579 -18.05 -1.90 -8.91
C ASN A 579 -18.72 -1.03 -7.82
N GLY A 580 -18.18 -0.99 -6.60
CA GLY A 580 -18.66 -0.21 -5.46
C GLY A 580 -19.67 -0.90 -4.54
N GLU A 581 -19.92 -2.19 -4.72
CA GLU A 581 -20.74 -2.97 -3.80
C GLU A 581 -19.91 -3.45 -2.60
N LEU A 582 -20.36 -3.14 -1.37
CA LEU A 582 -20.05 -3.97 -0.21
C LEU A 582 -21.00 -5.18 -0.22
N GLN A 583 -20.48 -6.38 -0.05
CA GLN A 583 -21.25 -7.63 -0.11
C GLN A 583 -21.06 -8.47 1.15
N ALA A 584 -22.01 -9.37 1.39
CA ALA A 584 -21.91 -10.38 2.44
C ALA A 584 -22.26 -11.78 1.90
N PHE A 585 -21.44 -12.76 2.25
CA PHE A 585 -21.55 -14.15 1.84
C PHE A 585 -21.69 -15.07 3.06
N ASN A 586 -22.35 -16.21 2.90
CA ASN A 586 -22.33 -17.30 3.87
C ASN A 586 -20.89 -17.85 3.99
N ALA A 587 -20.34 -17.90 5.21
CA ALA A 587 -18.93 -18.28 5.39
C ALA A 587 -18.66 -19.77 5.08
N SER A 588 -19.63 -20.66 5.28
CA SER A 588 -19.50 -22.09 4.98
C SER A 588 -19.71 -22.45 3.50
N THR A 589 -20.61 -21.75 2.79
CA THR A 589 -21.04 -22.15 1.42
C THR A 589 -20.66 -21.15 0.32
N GLY A 590 -20.18 -19.97 0.70
CA GLY A 590 -19.94 -18.85 -0.20
C GLY A 590 -21.19 -18.29 -0.87
N GLU A 591 -22.42 -18.67 -0.47
CA GLU A 591 -23.65 -18.10 -1.04
C GLU A 591 -23.72 -16.59 -0.80
N GLN A 592 -24.03 -15.78 -1.82
CA GLN A 592 -24.18 -14.33 -1.64
C GLN A 592 -25.54 -14.01 -1.01
N LEU A 593 -25.54 -13.46 0.20
CA LEU A 593 -26.75 -13.21 0.99
C LEU A 593 -27.18 -11.73 0.96
N TRP A 594 -26.25 -10.80 0.73
CA TRP A 594 -26.51 -9.37 0.73
C TRP A 594 -25.53 -8.59 -0.15
N ARG A 595 -25.94 -7.41 -0.60
CA ARG A 595 -25.10 -6.39 -1.25
C ARG A 595 -25.65 -4.99 -1.08
N PHE A 596 -24.78 -4.00 -1.06
CA PHE A 596 -25.11 -2.59 -0.97
C PHE A 596 -24.13 -1.76 -1.79
N GLN A 597 -24.65 -0.94 -2.71
CA GLN A 597 -23.84 -0.03 -3.52
C GLN A 597 -23.53 1.24 -2.72
N THR A 598 -22.24 1.54 -2.58
CA THR A 598 -21.69 2.60 -1.72
C THR A 598 -21.37 3.91 -2.45
N GLY A 599 -21.36 3.89 -3.79
CA GLY A 599 -21.23 5.08 -4.65
C GLY A 599 -19.82 5.35 -5.18
N ALA A 600 -18.81 4.67 -4.63
CA ALA A 600 -17.41 4.63 -5.07
C ALA A 600 -16.92 3.18 -5.02
N GLY A 601 -15.74 2.87 -5.58
CA GLY A 601 -15.11 1.57 -5.51
C GLY A 601 -14.93 1.12 -4.06
N ALA A 602 -15.40 -0.10 -3.77
CA ALA A 602 -15.41 -0.65 -2.43
C ALA A 602 -14.10 -1.42 -2.21
N ASN A 603 -13.01 -0.67 -2.01
CA ASN A 603 -11.63 -1.15 -2.00
C ASN A 603 -10.93 -1.05 -0.63
N SER A 604 -11.67 -0.90 0.47
CA SER A 604 -11.11 -0.97 1.84
C SER A 604 -11.42 -2.31 2.51
N THR A 605 -11.19 -2.43 3.83
CA THR A 605 -11.59 -3.58 4.65
C THR A 605 -12.68 -3.16 5.65
N PRO A 606 -13.75 -3.94 5.85
CA PRO A 606 -14.78 -3.64 6.85
C PRO A 606 -14.27 -3.83 8.28
N ALA A 607 -14.68 -2.95 9.21
CA ALA A 607 -14.51 -3.13 10.65
C ALA A 607 -15.87 -3.44 11.31
N ILE A 608 -15.95 -4.47 12.16
CA ILE A 608 -17.20 -4.99 12.73
C ILE A 608 -17.13 -5.03 14.25
N PHE A 609 -17.96 -4.20 14.88
CA PHE A 609 -17.90 -3.91 16.32
C PHE A 609 -19.30 -3.71 16.91
N GLU A 610 -19.42 -3.68 18.24
CA GLU A 610 -20.67 -3.40 18.95
C GLU A 610 -20.67 -1.97 19.52
N TYR A 611 -21.75 -1.21 19.32
CA TYR A 611 -21.94 0.08 19.98
C TYR A 611 -23.34 0.19 20.58
N ARG A 612 -23.39 0.24 21.91
CA ARG A 612 -24.63 0.28 22.72
C ARG A 612 -25.59 -0.88 22.41
N GLY A 613 -25.10 -2.13 22.44
CA GLY A 613 -25.92 -3.33 22.21
C GLY A 613 -26.29 -3.59 20.75
N ARG A 614 -25.73 -2.83 19.80
CA ARG A 614 -25.98 -2.98 18.35
C ARG A 614 -24.68 -3.31 17.63
N GLN A 615 -24.69 -4.39 16.85
CA GLN A 615 -23.59 -4.74 15.95
C GLN A 615 -23.61 -3.80 14.73
N MET A 616 -22.46 -3.19 14.49
CA MET A 616 -22.21 -2.21 13.44
C MET A 616 -21.15 -2.74 12.47
N ILE A 617 -21.22 -2.28 11.22
CA ILE A 617 -20.17 -2.48 10.22
C ILE A 617 -19.75 -1.11 9.70
N ALA A 618 -18.50 -0.70 9.93
CA ALA A 618 -17.91 0.49 9.33
C ALA A 618 -17.15 0.12 8.06
N PHE A 619 -17.28 0.92 7.00
CA PHE A 619 -16.63 0.67 5.72
C PHE A 619 -16.31 1.98 4.99
N TYR A 620 -15.09 2.12 4.48
CA TYR A 620 -14.64 3.30 3.73
C TYR A 620 -14.68 3.03 2.23
N ALA A 621 -15.59 3.70 1.51
CA ALA A 621 -15.74 3.58 0.06
C ALA A 621 -15.17 4.81 -0.62
N ALA A 622 -13.96 4.67 -1.17
CA ALA A 622 -13.21 5.77 -1.77
C ALA A 622 -12.61 5.47 -3.15
N GLY A 623 -12.76 4.24 -3.65
CA GLY A 623 -12.09 3.79 -4.87
C GLY A 623 -10.60 3.49 -4.68
N ASN A 624 -9.95 3.10 -5.78
CA ASN A 624 -8.56 2.71 -5.83
C ASN A 624 -7.99 2.95 -7.24
N SER A 625 -6.83 3.60 -7.31
CA SER A 625 -6.15 3.97 -8.55
C SER A 625 -5.68 2.72 -9.32
N LEU A 626 -4.98 1.79 -8.66
CA LEU A 626 -4.42 0.59 -9.30
C LEU A 626 -5.49 -0.41 -9.76
N ALA A 627 -6.58 -0.54 -9.00
CA ALA A 627 -7.75 -1.31 -9.41
C ALA A 627 -8.69 -0.57 -10.37
N GLY A 628 -8.43 0.71 -10.66
CA GLY A 628 -9.08 1.47 -11.71
C GLY A 628 -10.48 2.00 -11.42
N THR A 629 -10.89 2.04 -10.15
CA THR A 629 -12.30 2.13 -9.75
C THR A 629 -12.82 3.57 -9.61
N SER A 630 -14.13 3.77 -9.48
CA SER A 630 -14.72 5.11 -9.25
C SER A 630 -14.32 5.65 -7.89
N HIS A 631 -13.76 6.86 -7.83
CA HIS A 631 -13.27 7.43 -6.58
C HIS A 631 -14.38 8.12 -5.76
N GLY A 632 -14.15 8.31 -4.46
CA GLY A 632 -15.08 8.94 -3.52
C GLY A 632 -14.44 9.16 -2.15
N ASP A 633 -15.24 9.50 -1.15
CA ASP A 633 -14.79 9.88 0.19
C ASP A 633 -15.76 9.41 1.31
N SER A 634 -16.54 8.35 1.04
CA SER A 634 -17.66 7.93 1.86
C SER A 634 -17.25 6.98 2.98
N LEU A 635 -17.33 7.42 4.24
CA LEU A 635 -17.36 6.51 5.39
C LEU A 635 -18.82 6.11 5.67
N TRP A 636 -19.14 4.84 5.46
CA TRP A 636 -20.45 4.25 5.74
C TRP A 636 -20.44 3.53 7.10
N LEU A 637 -21.54 3.66 7.84
CA LEU A 637 -21.86 2.78 8.97
C LEU A 637 -23.17 2.03 8.69
N PHE A 638 -23.17 0.71 8.88
CA PHE A 638 -24.32 -0.16 8.65
C PHE A 638 -24.83 -0.82 9.93
N SER A 639 -26.14 -1.05 10.01
CA SER A 639 -26.80 -1.77 11.10
C SER A 639 -28.14 -2.39 10.65
N LEU A 640 -28.72 -3.28 11.46
CA LEU A 640 -30.05 -3.87 11.18
C LEU A 640 -31.19 -2.86 11.35
N ASP A 641 -31.01 -1.87 12.23
CA ASP A 641 -31.94 -0.75 12.42
C ASP A 641 -31.71 0.41 11.43
N GLY A 642 -30.70 0.31 10.56
CA GLY A 642 -30.41 1.27 9.48
C GLY A 642 -31.61 1.49 8.54
N LYS A 643 -31.59 2.63 7.85
CA LYS A 643 -32.70 3.11 7.00
C LYS A 643 -32.27 3.66 5.65
N ILE A 644 -30.97 3.95 5.47
CA ILE A 644 -30.42 4.45 4.21
C ILE A 644 -30.27 3.26 3.24
N GLY A 645 -30.85 3.40 2.04
CA GLY A 645 -30.72 2.44 0.95
C GLY A 645 -29.43 2.62 0.14
N PRO A 646 -29.11 1.67 -0.75
CA PRO A 646 -27.94 1.78 -1.63
C PRO A 646 -28.04 3.01 -2.55
N VAL A 647 -26.89 3.62 -2.84
CA VAL A 647 -26.80 4.75 -3.79
C VAL A 647 -26.51 4.26 -5.22
N ALA A 648 -26.49 5.16 -6.20
CA ALA A 648 -26.12 4.78 -7.57
C ALA A 648 -24.60 4.54 -7.71
N PRO A 649 -24.15 3.60 -8.56
CA PRO A 649 -22.72 3.43 -8.87
C PRO A 649 -22.10 4.74 -9.38
N GLY A 650 -20.92 5.10 -8.88
CA GLY A 650 -20.24 6.35 -9.24
C GLY A 650 -20.94 7.63 -8.75
N ALA A 651 -21.95 7.54 -7.87
CA ALA A 651 -22.61 8.73 -7.32
C ALA A 651 -21.65 9.64 -6.53
N ALA A 652 -20.66 9.06 -5.84
CA ALA A 652 -19.64 9.83 -5.13
C ALA A 652 -18.67 10.56 -6.08
N ALA A 653 -18.45 10.02 -7.29
CA ALA A 653 -17.57 10.62 -8.30
C ALA A 653 -18.16 11.86 -8.99
N ARG A 654 -19.43 12.23 -8.73
CA ARG A 654 -20.10 13.39 -9.36
C ARG A 654 -19.81 14.74 -8.69
N ALA A 655 -18.88 14.80 -7.73
CA ALA A 655 -18.58 16.00 -6.94
C ALA A 655 -17.10 16.45 -7.02
N ILE A 656 -16.40 16.10 -8.11
CA ILE A 656 -15.00 16.48 -8.33
C ILE A 656 -14.91 17.97 -8.71
N GLU A 657 -14.55 18.83 -7.75
CA GLU A 657 -13.81 20.07 -8.02
C GLU A 657 -12.34 19.85 -7.66
N HIS A 658 -11.46 20.69 -8.19
CA HIS A 658 -10.03 20.39 -8.24
C HIS A 658 -9.28 20.76 -6.95
N ALA A 659 -8.43 19.83 -6.48
CA ALA A 659 -7.34 20.17 -5.57
C ALA A 659 -6.33 21.06 -6.32
N GLY A 660 -6.50 22.38 -6.20
CA GLY A 660 -5.73 23.39 -6.93
C GLY A 660 -6.48 24.71 -7.19
N GLU A 661 -7.82 24.73 -7.10
CA GLU A 661 -8.63 25.94 -7.37
C GLU A 661 -8.88 26.83 -6.14
N ALA A 662 -8.17 26.60 -5.03
CA ALA A 662 -8.18 27.50 -3.87
C ALA A 662 -7.27 28.72 -4.08
N GLY A 663 -7.49 29.48 -5.16
CA GLY A 663 -6.76 30.71 -5.43
C GLY A 663 -6.91 31.25 -6.86
N GLN A 664 -7.50 32.45 -6.97
CA GLN A 664 -7.73 33.22 -8.21
C GLN A 664 -8.84 32.63 -9.11
N VAL A 665 -9.82 33.38 -9.64
CA VAL A 665 -10.02 34.85 -9.74
C VAL A 665 -11.49 35.20 -9.45
N GLU A 666 -11.72 36.21 -8.61
CA GLU A 666 -13.01 36.88 -8.49
C GLU A 666 -13.23 37.81 -9.70
N THR A 667 -14.45 37.84 -10.23
CA THR A 667 -14.86 38.45 -11.50
C THR A 667 -14.16 39.75 -11.91
N GLU A 668 -13.64 39.80 -13.15
CA GLU A 668 -13.89 40.98 -14.00
C GLU A 668 -13.93 40.64 -15.50
N ARG A 669 -14.90 41.24 -16.22
CA ARG A 669 -15.04 41.13 -17.68
C ARG A 669 -14.22 42.23 -18.34
N THR A 670 -13.26 41.89 -19.18
CA THR A 670 -12.69 42.85 -20.13
C THR A 670 -12.56 42.24 -21.52
N THR A 671 -13.41 42.72 -22.44
CA THR A 671 -13.34 42.43 -23.87
C THR A 671 -12.23 43.23 -24.53
N VAL A 672 -11.28 42.57 -25.19
CA VAL A 672 -10.39 43.21 -26.18
C VAL A 672 -10.30 42.33 -27.44
N GLN A 673 -10.34 42.97 -28.61
CA GLN A 673 -10.32 42.35 -29.93
C GLN A 673 -8.91 41.92 -30.38
N PRO A 674 -8.80 41.03 -31.40
CA PRO A 674 -7.50 40.60 -31.92
C PRO A 674 -6.85 41.67 -32.80
N SER A 675 -5.60 42.00 -32.52
CA SER A 675 -4.71 42.71 -33.45
C SER A 675 -3.74 41.73 -34.10
N ASN A 676 -3.78 41.65 -35.43
CA ASN A 676 -2.69 41.05 -36.19
C ASN A 676 -1.41 41.85 -35.91
N ASP A 677 -0.29 41.17 -35.75
CA ASP A 677 0.92 41.66 -36.38
C ASP A 677 1.72 40.50 -36.98
N ARG A 678 2.33 40.78 -38.14
CA ARG A 678 3.15 39.83 -38.88
C ARG A 678 4.63 40.21 -38.69
N ASP A 679 5.46 39.23 -39.04
CA ASP A 679 6.84 39.41 -39.49
C ASP A 679 7.95 39.46 -38.41
N ARG A 680 8.54 38.28 -38.17
CA ARG A 680 10.00 38.13 -38.20
C ARG A 680 10.41 36.68 -38.48
N THR A 681 10.72 36.42 -39.74
CA THR A 681 11.83 35.51 -40.08
C THR A 681 13.14 36.29 -39.87
N THR A 682 14.35 35.76 -39.69
CA THR A 682 14.95 34.41 -39.75
C THR A 682 16.00 34.32 -38.63
N GLU A 683 16.35 33.11 -38.16
CA GLU A 683 17.69 32.51 -38.36
C GLU A 683 17.77 31.14 -37.68
N SER A 684 18.26 30.16 -38.44
CA SER A 684 18.45 28.77 -38.03
C SER A 684 19.83 28.58 -37.42
N SER A 685 19.90 28.08 -36.18
CA SER A 685 21.09 27.37 -35.69
C SER A 685 20.80 25.87 -35.68
N GLU A 686 21.29 25.17 -36.71
CA GLU A 686 21.27 23.71 -36.74
C GLU A 686 22.22 23.15 -35.67
N ASN A 687 21.69 22.37 -34.74
CA ASN A 687 22.48 21.45 -33.92
C ASN A 687 21.73 20.12 -33.85
N SER A 688 21.84 19.36 -34.94
CA SER A 688 21.22 18.05 -35.13
C SER A 688 22.05 16.95 -34.46
N ALA A 689 21.80 16.72 -33.16
CA ALA A 689 22.11 15.45 -32.52
C ALA A 689 20.89 14.53 -32.66
N GLY A 690 21.02 13.44 -33.42
CA GLY A 690 19.89 12.62 -33.84
C GLY A 690 19.23 11.81 -32.73
N GLY A 691 18.10 12.30 -32.21
CA GLY A 691 17.09 11.46 -31.55
C GLY A 691 16.17 10.82 -32.59
N ALA A 692 15.81 9.55 -32.41
CA ALA A 692 14.76 8.93 -33.22
C ALA A 692 13.41 9.62 -32.92
N ALA A 693 12.65 9.98 -33.96
CA ALA A 693 11.36 10.64 -33.77
C ALA A 693 10.41 9.75 -32.93
N ALA A 694 9.97 10.28 -31.78
CA ALA A 694 9.18 9.54 -30.82
C ALA A 694 7.88 8.98 -31.44
N ASN A 695 7.62 7.70 -31.24
CA ASN A 695 6.40 7.04 -31.73
C ASN A 695 5.26 7.26 -30.73
N GLY A 696 4.34 8.18 -31.02
CA GLY A 696 3.25 8.52 -30.11
C GLY A 696 2.36 7.37 -29.64
N ALA A 697 2.22 6.31 -30.44
CA ALA A 697 1.48 5.11 -30.04
C ALA A 697 2.25 4.25 -29.02
N GLN A 698 3.59 4.24 -29.13
CA GLN A 698 4.47 3.59 -28.17
C GLN A 698 4.46 4.37 -26.85
N VAL A 699 4.66 5.69 -26.90
CA VAL A 699 4.59 6.56 -25.73
C VAL A 699 3.22 6.44 -25.02
N PHE A 700 2.12 6.35 -25.78
CA PHE A 700 0.78 6.09 -25.21
C PHE A 700 0.69 4.74 -24.49
N SER A 701 1.17 3.67 -25.14
CA SER A 701 1.23 2.33 -24.55
C SER A 701 1.95 2.37 -23.21
N ASP A 702 3.13 2.97 -23.19
CA ASP A 702 4.09 2.82 -22.09
C ASP A 702 3.76 3.75 -20.91
N ASN A 703 2.98 4.82 -21.13
CA ASN A 703 2.73 5.87 -20.14
C ASN A 703 1.24 6.13 -19.85
N CYS A 704 0.33 5.81 -20.77
CA CYS A 704 -1.07 6.24 -20.70
C CYS A 704 -2.06 5.06 -20.65
N SER A 705 -1.69 3.91 -21.23
CA SER A 705 -2.58 2.74 -21.33
C SER A 705 -2.98 2.16 -19.97
N VAL A 706 -2.13 2.32 -18.95
CA VAL A 706 -2.41 1.88 -17.57
C VAL A 706 -3.67 2.55 -17.00
N CYS A 707 -3.93 3.82 -17.32
CA CYS A 707 -5.12 4.55 -16.87
C CYS A 707 -6.25 4.58 -17.91
N HIS A 708 -5.90 4.73 -19.19
CA HIS A 708 -6.86 4.92 -20.29
C HIS A 708 -7.20 3.62 -21.05
N GLY A 709 -6.66 2.48 -20.65
CA GLY A 709 -6.79 1.21 -21.35
C GLY A 709 -5.91 1.11 -22.60
N ALA A 710 -5.51 -0.11 -22.98
CA ALA A 710 -4.72 -0.36 -24.18
C ALA A 710 -5.49 -0.04 -25.49
N ASP A 711 -6.83 -0.04 -25.46
CA ASP A 711 -7.70 0.40 -26.56
C ASP A 711 -8.13 1.88 -26.44
N ALA A 712 -7.56 2.60 -25.47
CA ALA A 712 -7.86 3.99 -25.11
C ALA A 712 -9.32 4.29 -24.69
N ARG A 713 -10.14 3.25 -24.42
CA ARG A 713 -11.55 3.41 -24.03
C ARG A 713 -11.80 3.64 -22.53
N GLY A 714 -10.75 3.98 -21.79
CA GLY A 714 -10.80 4.23 -20.36
C GLY A 714 -11.12 2.99 -19.52
N GLY A 715 -11.13 3.19 -18.21
CA GLY A 715 -11.57 2.17 -17.24
C GLY A 715 -10.64 1.98 -16.04
N ASN A 716 -9.48 2.64 -16.02
CA ASN A 716 -8.53 2.57 -14.91
C ASN A 716 -8.28 3.97 -14.32
N GLY A 717 -9.33 4.63 -13.83
CA GLY A 717 -9.29 6.05 -13.43
C GLY A 717 -9.17 7.05 -14.59
N GLY A 718 -8.62 6.66 -15.74
CA GLY A 718 -8.59 7.47 -16.97
C GLY A 718 -9.90 7.42 -17.76
N PRO A 719 -10.40 8.55 -18.29
CA PRO A 719 -11.57 8.59 -19.17
C PRO A 719 -11.32 7.92 -20.53
N ASP A 720 -12.42 7.58 -21.22
CA ASP A 720 -12.42 7.14 -22.62
C ASP A 720 -11.94 8.26 -23.55
N LEU A 721 -10.72 8.09 -24.07
CA LEU A 721 -10.10 9.04 -24.97
C LEU A 721 -10.63 8.94 -26.40
N THR A 722 -11.38 7.88 -26.74
CA THR A 722 -12.01 7.73 -28.06
C THR A 722 -13.31 8.54 -28.18
N THR A 723 -13.90 8.97 -27.06
CA THR A 723 -15.16 9.73 -27.02
C THR A 723 -15.10 11.09 -26.31
N ILE A 724 -14.07 11.38 -25.49
CA ILE A 724 -13.98 12.65 -24.76
C ILE A 724 -13.76 13.87 -25.70
N PRO A 725 -14.56 14.95 -25.61
CA PRO A 725 -14.45 16.07 -26.56
C PRO A 725 -13.10 16.80 -26.55
N SER A 726 -12.45 16.91 -25.39
CA SER A 726 -11.15 17.59 -25.24
C SER A 726 -10.01 16.88 -25.96
N ALA A 727 -10.11 15.56 -26.20
CA ALA A 727 -9.11 14.79 -26.93
C ALA A 727 -9.05 15.17 -28.43
N ARG A 728 -9.97 16.00 -28.94
CA ARG A 728 -9.95 16.53 -30.32
C ARG A 728 -9.05 17.74 -30.51
N ASP A 729 -8.69 18.47 -29.44
CA ASP A 729 -7.77 19.62 -29.51
C ASP A 729 -6.36 19.17 -29.11
N MET A 730 -5.45 19.11 -30.09
CA MET A 730 -4.06 18.74 -29.88
C MET A 730 -3.36 19.62 -28.86
N ALA A 731 -3.66 20.92 -28.81
CA ALA A 731 -3.06 21.84 -27.85
C ALA A 731 -3.62 21.61 -26.44
N ALA A 732 -4.90 21.24 -26.31
CA ALA A 732 -5.47 20.82 -25.03
C ALA A 732 -4.86 19.50 -24.55
N VAL A 733 -4.77 18.49 -25.41
CA VAL A 733 -4.13 17.20 -25.08
C VAL A 733 -2.66 17.41 -24.69
N GLN A 734 -1.90 18.22 -25.43
CA GLN A 734 -0.50 18.49 -25.09
C GLN A 734 -0.39 19.20 -23.74
N ARG A 735 -1.21 20.23 -23.45
CA ARG A 735 -1.22 20.86 -22.12
C ARG A 735 -1.58 19.86 -21.01
N GLN A 736 -2.54 18.97 -21.26
CA GLN A 736 -3.02 17.96 -20.33
C GLN A 736 -1.97 16.86 -20.06
N VAL A 737 -1.21 16.44 -21.08
CA VAL A 737 -0.08 15.50 -20.92
C VAL A 737 1.10 16.18 -20.21
N GLU A 738 1.45 17.42 -20.59
CA GLU A 738 2.56 18.14 -19.95
C GLU A 738 2.30 18.41 -18.46
N ASN A 739 1.14 18.98 -18.13
CA ASN A 739 0.87 19.56 -16.81
C ASN A 739 -0.02 18.67 -15.93
N GLY A 740 -0.55 17.57 -16.46
CA GLY A 740 -1.55 16.75 -15.78
C GLY A 740 -2.87 17.51 -15.59
N GLY A 741 -3.70 17.02 -14.68
CA GLY A 741 -4.97 17.65 -14.27
C GLY A 741 -6.13 16.67 -14.21
N GLY A 742 -7.14 16.96 -13.40
CA GLY A 742 -8.34 16.10 -13.28
C GLY A 742 -8.08 14.66 -12.77
N GLY A 743 -6.92 14.43 -12.13
CA GLY A 743 -6.46 13.10 -11.70
C GLY A 743 -5.43 12.45 -12.62
N MET A 744 -5.18 12.99 -13.81
CA MET A 744 -4.09 12.56 -14.70
C MET A 744 -2.75 13.13 -14.22
N PRO A 745 -1.67 12.32 -14.14
CA PRO A 745 -0.34 12.79 -13.76
C PRO A 745 0.27 13.70 -14.84
N ALA A 746 1.21 14.56 -14.43
CA ALA A 746 1.99 15.41 -15.32
C ALA A 746 3.18 14.62 -15.87
N PHE A 747 3.40 14.68 -17.19
CA PHE A 747 4.55 14.02 -17.84
C PHE A 747 5.70 14.98 -18.17
N ARG A 748 5.58 16.28 -17.89
CA ARG A 748 6.71 17.22 -17.98
C ARG A 748 7.86 16.77 -17.07
N GLY A 749 9.00 16.43 -17.67
CA GLY A 749 10.20 15.95 -16.95
C GLY A 749 10.31 14.42 -16.90
N THR A 750 9.23 13.70 -17.18
CA THR A 750 9.21 12.24 -17.39
C THR A 750 9.34 11.90 -18.88
N LEU A 751 8.65 12.65 -19.73
CA LEU A 751 8.73 12.57 -21.19
C LEU A 751 9.40 13.82 -21.76
N SER A 752 10.15 13.64 -22.85
CA SER A 752 10.69 14.75 -23.64
C SER A 752 9.57 15.51 -24.36
N ALA A 753 9.84 16.77 -24.75
CA ALA A 753 8.87 17.59 -25.48
C ALA A 753 8.38 16.94 -26.79
N ASP A 754 9.21 16.12 -27.44
CA ASP A 754 8.84 15.42 -28.67
C ASP A 754 8.05 14.13 -28.40
N GLU A 755 8.31 13.42 -27.30
CA GLU A 755 7.46 12.30 -26.85
C GLU A 755 6.07 12.79 -26.45
N ILE A 756 6.00 13.88 -25.69
CA ILE A 756 4.74 14.56 -25.32
C ILE A 756 3.97 14.99 -26.57
N ARG A 757 4.64 15.65 -27.53
CA ARG A 757 4.03 16.05 -28.81
C ARG A 757 3.52 14.84 -29.59
N ALA A 758 4.30 13.76 -29.62
CA ALA A 758 3.96 12.54 -30.33
C ALA A 758 2.76 11.81 -29.72
N VAL A 759 2.73 11.61 -28.39
CA VAL A 759 1.59 10.97 -27.71
C VAL A 759 0.33 11.80 -27.81
N SER A 760 0.45 13.12 -27.70
CA SER A 760 -0.69 14.04 -27.87
C SER A 760 -1.27 13.97 -29.27
N THR A 761 -0.40 13.93 -30.29
CA THR A 761 -0.81 13.69 -31.68
C THR A 761 -1.52 12.35 -31.82
N TYR A 762 -0.97 11.27 -31.27
CA TYR A 762 -1.60 9.95 -31.34
C TYR A 762 -2.99 9.94 -30.68
N VAL A 763 -3.14 10.47 -29.46
CA VAL A 763 -4.44 10.57 -28.77
C VAL A 763 -5.48 11.30 -29.62
N THR A 764 -5.13 12.39 -30.30
CA THR A 764 -6.08 13.09 -31.19
C THR A 764 -6.55 12.25 -32.40
N THR A 765 -5.80 11.22 -32.80
CA THR A 765 -6.21 10.29 -33.87
C THR A 765 -7.14 9.17 -33.38
N LEU A 766 -7.33 9.02 -32.07
CA LEU A 766 -8.19 7.98 -31.48
C LEU A 766 -9.66 8.40 -31.40
N VAL A 767 -9.92 9.72 -31.35
CA VAL A 767 -11.28 10.25 -31.36
C VAL A 767 -11.90 10.10 -32.74
N ARG A 768 -13.10 9.51 -32.80
CA ARG A 768 -13.91 9.40 -34.03
C ARG A 768 -15.03 10.43 -34.05
#